data_AF-A0A6J0NSI5-F1
#
_entry.id   AF-A0A6J0NSI5-F1
#
_cell.length_a   1.000
_cell.length_b   1.000
_cell.length_c   1.000
_cell.angle_alpha   90.00
_cell.angle_beta   90.00
_cell.angle_gamma   90.00
#
_symmetry.space_group_name_H-M   'P 1'
#
loop_
_entity.id
_entity.type
_entity.pdbx_description
1 polymer ?
#
loop_
_entity_poly.entity_id
_entity_poly.type
_entity_poly.pdbx_seq_one_letter_code
_entity_poly.pdbx_strand_id
1 'polypeptide(L)'
;MEPESSSPPRVPPEPDPATLLGLEHRVPMIDQGSIERFITQAREQALGVKDIKRRWKEYAEAFARMEKTVRERGREAKMKEEESEIKRSLEGDVIRLVLEMQMEEVVAEVKESMANKGEEMKREVQAKKEELEAKEKELGLTITEKFNEIKKKEEEFELKRDEEARDIEVQRQTLEVKEKSCEELMRELELKKDELEESHKELSLTMSEKSNEIKKKEEEFQVKRDAEASEIKEKRKSLEVKEKNFEELMRELEVRKQELEEREKELRLNDESIKEKASEVEKRKQEAEAKEMEVKMNSLKVKEKSFEEMMREFDFEVRKQELEARHKELRLFGDTITEKSNEIKKKEEEFELKRDAEARDIDVKRQSLEVKEKRSKELMRELQVRKQELEERHKELSLTITEKSNELKKKEEEFQVKRDAEASEIEEKRKSLEVKEKNLEAQMRELEARQKEMSLGDETIKGKANEMEKRNEKQEAEAKEIEVKMNSLEVKEKNFEEKIRELEERQKEHDEIIKGKVTELEKKTLKQEAEAKEIEVKINSLEVKEKQLEEREKLLELKEKELANRSNQSKSRKRCRDEFEPSFLADPASASASTSRAKRRETHKVACIDDGTDEDPETYCCPDADFNNFNTTMSSFAVGQIWALYDPLDHMPRYYARIRKIMEPKLRVGVRWLEPKQTAAWNKKPAPIACGEFKYGKKTTSKHLMFSHEMHHVRKKKKSITINPRKGETWALFSGWSRDNRKQQKPPYKYDFVRVVSDDLDSDDGIGVAYLARVEGYTSVYKLGEQHGVLQMIISSDEMLRFSHRVPSFELTGDERKGVPAGSFELDPAAIPKDCLKVLKVKQEGV
;
A
#
# COMPACT_ATOMS: atom_id res chain seq x y z
N MET A 1 -101.53 -15.81 46.28
CA MET A 1 -102.63 -16.58 45.68
C MET A 1 -103.50 -17.06 46.82
N GLU A 2 -104.80 -16.77 46.75
CA GLU A 2 -105.84 -17.38 47.59
C GLU A 2 -106.30 -18.71 46.95
N PRO A 3 -107.28 -19.45 47.51
CA PRO A 3 -107.31 -19.98 48.88
C PRO A 3 -107.74 -21.48 48.88
N GLU A 4 -107.89 -22.09 50.06
CA GLU A 4 -109.09 -22.82 50.52
C GLU A 4 -108.79 -23.43 51.92
N SER A 5 -109.62 -23.15 52.93
CA SER A 5 -110.73 -23.99 53.43
C SER A 5 -110.28 -25.28 54.16
N SER A 6 -110.80 -25.66 55.33
CA SER A 6 -111.97 -25.14 56.08
C SER A 6 -111.86 -25.29 57.61
N SER A 7 -112.79 -24.64 58.30
CA SER A 7 -113.27 -24.88 59.67
C SER A 7 -114.81 -25.01 59.58
N PRO A 8 -115.57 -25.59 60.54
CA PRO A 8 -115.31 -25.55 62.00
C PRO A 8 -115.73 -26.81 62.82
N PRO A 9 -115.51 -26.79 64.16
CA PRO A 9 -116.25 -27.62 65.11
C PRO A 9 -117.53 -26.94 65.64
N ARG A 10 -118.64 -27.70 65.77
CA ARG A 10 -119.81 -27.43 66.64
C ARG A 10 -120.34 -28.79 67.14
N VAL A 11 -120.36 -29.12 68.44
CA VAL A 11 -121.14 -28.59 69.59
C VAL A 11 -122.56 -29.22 69.67
N PRO A 12 -122.92 -29.91 70.79
CA PRO A 12 -124.23 -30.56 71.03
C PRO A 12 -125.25 -29.56 71.68
N PRO A 13 -126.54 -29.91 71.96
CA PRO A 13 -126.92 -30.61 73.23
C PRO A 13 -128.28 -31.39 73.31
N GLU A 14 -128.48 -32.10 74.44
CA GLU A 14 -129.74 -32.33 75.24
C GLU A 14 -130.97 -33.17 74.74
N PRO A 15 -131.93 -33.57 75.64
CA PRO A 15 -132.83 -34.75 75.48
C PRO A 15 -134.36 -34.48 75.71
N ASP A 16 -135.08 -35.48 76.28
CA ASP A 16 -136.45 -35.47 76.88
C ASP A 16 -137.66 -35.58 75.88
N PRO A 17 -138.94 -35.83 76.30
CA PRO A 17 -139.50 -36.10 77.64
C PRO A 17 -140.59 -37.23 77.78
N ALA A 18 -141.00 -37.52 79.04
CA ALA A 18 -142.28 -38.12 79.51
C ALA A 18 -142.66 -39.57 79.05
N THR A 19 -143.35 -40.44 79.82
CA THR A 19 -144.52 -40.29 80.73
C THR A 19 -144.49 -41.46 81.75
N LEU A 20 -144.43 -41.26 83.08
CA LEU A 20 -145.50 -40.94 84.08
C LEU A 20 -146.49 -42.08 84.44
N LEU A 21 -146.71 -42.24 85.77
CA LEU A 21 -147.78 -43.00 86.49
C LEU A 21 -147.70 -44.54 86.52
N GLY A 22 -148.17 -45.14 87.63
CA GLY A 22 -148.25 -46.61 87.79
C GLY A 22 -148.10 -47.20 89.21
N LEU A 23 -148.49 -46.49 90.28
CA LEU A 23 -148.60 -47.11 91.62
C LEU A 23 -149.88 -47.94 91.71
N GLU A 24 -149.79 -49.27 91.89
CA GLU A 24 -150.66 -49.98 92.85
C GLU A 24 -150.19 -51.41 93.16
N HIS A 25 -150.05 -51.71 94.45
CA HIS A 25 -150.06 -53.09 94.92
C HIS A 25 -150.81 -53.17 96.26
N ARG A 26 -151.98 -53.80 96.23
CA ARG A 26 -152.71 -54.31 97.39
C ARG A 26 -153.37 -55.63 96.95
N VAL A 27 -153.52 -56.68 97.76
CA VAL A 27 -153.02 -57.19 99.07
C VAL A 27 -153.58 -58.65 99.10
N PRO A 28 -153.01 -59.69 99.79
CA PRO A 28 -151.81 -59.82 100.63
C PRO A 28 -150.82 -60.92 100.15
N MET A 29 -149.86 -61.30 101.03
CA MET A 29 -149.06 -62.55 101.08
C MET A 29 -148.11 -62.87 99.90
N ILE A 30 -146.80 -62.90 100.19
CA ILE A 30 -145.79 -63.82 99.60
C ILE A 30 -144.50 -63.84 100.44
N ASP A 31 -143.64 -64.83 100.20
CA ASP A 31 -142.53 -65.32 101.01
C ASP A 31 -141.28 -64.39 101.18
N GLN A 32 -140.49 -64.71 102.21
CA GLN A 32 -139.36 -63.97 102.78
C GLN A 32 -138.08 -63.94 101.91
N GLY A 33 -137.96 -64.78 100.87
CA GLY A 33 -136.72 -64.99 100.10
C GLY A 33 -136.34 -63.96 99.01
N SER A 34 -137.04 -62.83 98.87
CA SER A 34 -136.86 -61.92 97.70
C SER A 34 -136.25 -60.54 98.00
N ILE A 35 -136.33 -60.03 99.23
CA ILE A 35 -135.99 -58.63 99.54
C ILE A 35 -134.47 -58.39 99.58
N GLU A 36 -133.68 -59.33 100.14
CA GLU A 36 -132.23 -59.14 100.34
C GLU A 36 -131.43 -59.06 99.02
N ARG A 37 -131.89 -59.74 97.98
CA ARG A 37 -131.22 -59.75 96.65
C ARG A 37 -131.23 -58.36 96.00
N PHE A 38 -132.34 -57.64 96.09
CA PHE A 38 -132.48 -56.31 95.46
C PHE A 38 -131.64 -55.24 96.16
N ILE A 39 -131.54 -55.30 97.50
CA ILE A 39 -130.71 -54.39 98.32
C ILE A 39 -129.22 -54.54 97.99
N THR A 40 -128.79 -55.74 97.61
CA THR A 40 -127.39 -56.04 97.28
C THR A 40 -127.00 -55.41 95.93
N GLN A 41 -127.79 -55.64 94.87
CA GLN A 41 -127.48 -55.18 93.51
C GLN A 41 -127.41 -53.65 93.38
N ALA A 42 -128.23 -52.91 94.14
CA ALA A 42 -128.20 -51.44 94.17
C ALA A 42 -126.90 -50.86 94.76
N ARG A 43 -126.21 -51.61 95.64
CA ARG A 43 -124.95 -51.15 96.27
C ARG A 43 -123.75 -51.26 95.33
N GLU A 44 -123.73 -52.24 94.44
CA GLU A 44 -122.62 -52.45 93.49
C GLU A 44 -122.57 -51.36 92.41
N GLN A 45 -123.71 -50.98 91.85
CA GLN A 45 -123.76 -49.90 90.85
C GLN A 45 -123.30 -48.54 91.43
N ALA A 46 -123.58 -48.28 92.72
CA ALA A 46 -123.13 -47.09 93.42
C ALA A 46 -121.60 -47.04 93.68
N LEU A 47 -120.89 -48.17 93.58
CA LEU A 47 -119.43 -48.22 93.66
C LEU A 47 -118.77 -47.86 92.33
N GLY A 48 -119.29 -48.35 91.20
CA GLY A 48 -118.72 -48.08 89.87
C GLY A 48 -118.61 -46.59 89.53
N VAL A 49 -119.61 -45.80 89.90
CA VAL A 49 -119.61 -44.34 89.67
C VAL A 49 -118.50 -43.63 90.48
N LYS A 50 -118.17 -44.11 91.68
CA LYS A 50 -117.09 -43.55 92.51
C LYS A 50 -115.72 -43.82 91.88
N ASP A 51 -115.52 -45.01 91.31
CA ASP A 51 -114.25 -45.38 90.68
C ASP A 51 -114.01 -44.68 89.34
N ILE A 52 -115.05 -44.42 88.55
CA ILE A 52 -114.94 -43.55 87.36
C ILE A 52 -114.53 -42.13 87.76
N LYS A 53 -115.13 -41.58 88.83
CA LYS A 53 -114.81 -40.24 89.34
C LYS A 53 -113.39 -40.15 89.92
N ARG A 54 -112.89 -41.24 90.53
CA ARG A 54 -111.49 -41.40 90.97
C ARG A 54 -110.53 -41.39 89.79
N ARG A 55 -110.75 -42.24 88.78
CA ARG A 55 -109.92 -42.32 87.57
C ARG A 55 -109.87 -40.99 86.81
N TRP A 56 -110.98 -40.26 86.70
CA TRP A 56 -110.98 -38.93 86.08
C TRP A 56 -110.08 -37.91 86.81
N LYS A 57 -110.01 -37.98 88.14
CA LYS A 57 -109.09 -37.13 88.92
C LYS A 57 -107.63 -37.55 88.70
N GLU A 58 -107.35 -38.85 88.68
CA GLU A 58 -106.02 -39.40 88.38
C GLU A 58 -105.54 -38.99 86.98
N TYR A 59 -106.41 -39.03 85.96
CA TYR A 59 -106.12 -38.55 84.60
C TYR A 59 -105.88 -37.02 84.54
N ALA A 60 -106.70 -36.22 85.22
CA ALA A 60 -106.51 -34.76 85.26
C ALA A 60 -105.18 -34.36 85.93
N GLU A 61 -104.82 -35.04 87.03
CA GLU A 61 -103.53 -34.84 87.69
C GLU A 61 -102.34 -35.31 86.83
N ALA A 62 -102.49 -36.39 86.07
CA ALA A 62 -101.47 -36.85 85.12
C ALA A 62 -101.29 -35.87 83.96
N PHE A 63 -102.37 -35.34 83.40
CA PHE A 63 -102.33 -34.36 82.31
C PHE A 63 -101.66 -33.05 82.77
N ALA A 64 -101.98 -32.55 83.96
CA ALA A 64 -101.34 -31.36 84.53
C ALA A 64 -99.82 -31.54 84.77
N ARG A 65 -99.37 -32.75 85.16
CA ARG A 65 -97.93 -33.08 85.25
C ARG A 65 -97.26 -33.11 83.87
N MET A 66 -97.94 -33.67 82.87
CA MET A 66 -97.46 -33.72 81.48
C MET A 66 -97.31 -32.31 80.90
N GLU A 67 -98.33 -31.46 81.03
CA GLU A 67 -98.26 -30.05 80.63
C GLU A 67 -97.07 -29.33 81.27
N LYS A 68 -96.90 -29.46 82.59
CA LYS A 68 -95.79 -28.82 83.31
C LYS A 68 -94.44 -29.27 82.73
N THR A 69 -94.27 -30.57 82.50
CA THR A 69 -93.03 -31.15 81.94
C THR A 69 -92.74 -30.64 80.52
N VAL A 70 -93.76 -30.55 79.66
CA VAL A 70 -93.62 -29.97 78.31
C VAL A 70 -93.28 -28.49 78.38
N ARG A 71 -93.92 -27.74 79.28
CA ARG A 71 -93.70 -26.30 79.50
C ARG A 71 -92.32 -25.98 80.11
N GLU A 72 -91.74 -26.92 80.86
CA GLU A 72 -90.36 -26.81 81.37
C GLU A 72 -89.34 -27.16 80.28
N ARG A 73 -89.50 -28.27 79.56
CA ARG A 73 -88.65 -28.62 78.40
C ARG A 73 -88.66 -27.56 77.30
N GLY A 74 -89.80 -26.90 77.06
CA GLY A 74 -89.89 -25.81 76.09
C GLY A 74 -89.04 -24.58 76.46
N ARG A 75 -88.88 -24.27 77.75
CA ARG A 75 -87.94 -23.22 78.20
C ARG A 75 -86.50 -23.68 78.08
N GLU A 76 -86.20 -24.92 78.46
CA GLU A 76 -84.85 -25.48 78.40
C GLU A 76 -84.33 -25.56 76.96
N ALA A 77 -85.20 -25.93 76.01
CA ALA A 77 -84.89 -25.91 74.58
C ALA A 77 -84.59 -24.48 74.09
N LYS A 78 -85.43 -23.50 74.46
CA LYS A 78 -85.24 -22.10 74.04
C LYS A 78 -83.94 -21.49 74.57
N MET A 79 -83.54 -21.75 75.82
CA MET A 79 -82.25 -21.28 76.32
C MET A 79 -81.07 -21.93 75.59
N LYS A 80 -81.18 -23.21 75.21
CA LYS A 80 -80.14 -23.90 74.41
C LYS A 80 -80.06 -23.42 72.96
N GLU A 81 -81.18 -22.98 72.40
CA GLU A 81 -81.25 -22.33 71.09
C GLU A 81 -80.58 -20.95 71.13
N GLU A 82 -80.88 -20.14 72.16
CA GLU A 82 -80.23 -18.84 72.43
C GLU A 82 -78.71 -18.99 72.69
N GLU A 83 -78.31 -19.97 73.51
CA GLU A 83 -76.90 -20.32 73.76
C GLU A 83 -76.18 -20.75 72.46
N SER A 84 -76.85 -21.56 71.62
CA SER A 84 -76.31 -22.00 70.32
C SER A 84 -76.26 -20.87 69.27
N GLU A 85 -77.03 -19.80 69.43
CA GLU A 85 -76.97 -18.60 68.59
C GLU A 85 -75.82 -17.68 69.01
N ILE A 86 -75.69 -17.41 70.31
CA ILE A 86 -74.55 -16.68 70.88
C ILE A 86 -73.23 -17.36 70.52
N LYS A 87 -73.16 -18.70 70.64
CA LYS A 87 -71.97 -19.49 70.29
C LYS A 87 -71.61 -19.37 68.81
N ARG A 88 -72.59 -19.42 67.90
CA ARG A 88 -72.37 -19.20 66.45
C ARG A 88 -71.89 -17.78 66.14
N SER A 89 -72.39 -16.76 66.85
CA SER A 89 -71.92 -15.38 66.69
C SER A 89 -70.45 -15.25 67.11
N LEU A 90 -70.11 -15.74 68.30
CA LEU A 90 -68.74 -15.70 68.83
C LEU A 90 -67.75 -16.49 67.96
N GLU A 91 -68.15 -17.64 67.42
CA GLU A 91 -67.34 -18.39 66.45
C GLU A 91 -67.12 -17.58 65.16
N GLY A 92 -68.14 -16.88 64.66
CA GLY A 92 -68.02 -16.00 63.50
C GLY A 92 -67.08 -14.80 63.73
N ASP A 93 -67.18 -14.15 64.89
CA ASP A 93 -66.36 -12.98 65.24
C ASP A 93 -64.91 -13.36 65.59
N VAL A 94 -64.65 -14.54 66.17
CA VAL A 94 -63.29 -15.07 66.32
C VAL A 94 -62.66 -15.38 64.97
N ILE A 95 -63.41 -15.98 64.03
CA ILE A 95 -62.91 -16.22 62.66
C ILE A 95 -62.60 -14.90 61.95
N ARG A 96 -63.45 -13.88 62.12
CA ARG A 96 -63.24 -12.52 61.58
C ARG A 96 -61.92 -11.92 62.08
N LEU A 97 -61.72 -11.88 63.40
CA LEU A 97 -60.54 -11.30 64.03
C LEU A 97 -59.24 -12.04 63.64
N VAL A 98 -59.28 -13.38 63.52
CA VAL A 98 -58.12 -14.16 63.08
C VAL A 98 -57.75 -13.84 61.62
N LEU A 99 -58.74 -13.67 60.73
CA LEU A 99 -58.49 -13.29 59.34
C LEU A 99 -58.01 -11.83 59.22
N GLU A 100 -58.52 -10.92 60.04
CA GLU A 100 -58.05 -9.53 60.11
C GLU A 100 -56.59 -9.47 60.58
N MET A 101 -56.22 -10.17 61.66
CA MET A 101 -54.83 -10.27 62.13
C MET A 101 -53.89 -10.87 61.07
N GLN A 102 -54.30 -11.94 60.38
CA GLN A 102 -53.51 -12.55 59.31
C GLN A 102 -53.36 -11.64 58.09
N MET A 103 -54.36 -10.82 57.77
CA MET A 103 -54.25 -9.79 56.74
C MET A 103 -53.29 -8.67 57.14
N GLU A 104 -53.32 -8.21 58.39
CA GLU A 104 -52.38 -7.17 58.86
C GLU A 104 -50.93 -7.66 58.87
N GLU A 105 -50.67 -8.90 59.28
CA GLU A 105 -49.35 -9.54 59.25
C GLU A 105 -48.80 -9.62 57.80
N VAL A 106 -49.58 -10.15 56.85
CA VAL A 106 -49.19 -10.21 55.44
C VAL A 106 -49.03 -8.82 54.82
N VAL A 107 -49.86 -7.84 55.20
CA VAL A 107 -49.72 -6.45 54.75
C VAL A 107 -48.46 -5.80 55.31
N ALA A 108 -48.02 -6.14 56.53
CA ALA A 108 -46.75 -5.68 57.09
C ALA A 108 -45.55 -6.27 56.35
N GLU A 109 -45.50 -7.59 56.14
CA GLU A 109 -44.43 -8.25 55.38
C GLU A 109 -44.30 -7.68 53.95
N VAL A 110 -45.43 -7.48 53.26
CA VAL A 110 -45.44 -6.92 51.90
C VAL A 110 -44.98 -5.46 51.88
N LYS A 111 -45.36 -4.64 52.88
CA LYS A 111 -44.85 -3.26 53.01
C LYS A 111 -43.34 -3.22 53.23
N GLU A 112 -42.81 -4.05 54.13
CA GLU A 112 -41.36 -4.11 54.39
C GLU A 112 -40.58 -4.62 53.18
N SER A 113 -41.08 -5.66 52.51
CA SER A 113 -40.49 -6.20 51.28
C SER A 113 -40.43 -5.17 50.15
N MET A 114 -41.49 -4.37 49.97
CA MET A 114 -41.50 -3.27 49.00
C MET A 114 -40.56 -2.11 49.41
N ALA A 115 -40.49 -1.76 50.69
CA ALA A 115 -39.58 -0.72 51.19
C ALA A 115 -38.11 -1.11 50.96
N ASN A 116 -37.74 -2.35 51.28
CA ASN A 116 -36.39 -2.87 51.08
C ASN A 116 -36.01 -2.91 49.59
N LYS A 117 -36.91 -3.32 48.69
CA LYS A 117 -36.68 -3.24 47.22
C LYS A 117 -36.61 -1.81 46.68
N GLY A 118 -37.38 -0.88 47.24
CA GLY A 118 -37.28 0.54 46.91
C GLY A 118 -35.90 1.11 47.27
N GLU A 119 -35.39 0.76 48.45
CA GLU A 119 -34.04 1.11 48.89
C GLU A 119 -32.93 0.43 48.06
N GLU A 120 -33.11 -0.82 47.66
CA GLU A 120 -32.19 -1.55 46.78
C GLU A 120 -32.09 -0.88 45.38
N MET A 121 -33.23 -0.61 44.73
CA MET A 121 -33.26 0.07 43.44
C MET A 121 -32.67 1.48 43.50
N LYS A 122 -32.89 2.25 44.58
CA LYS A 122 -32.25 3.57 44.74
C LYS A 122 -30.72 3.47 44.75
N ARG A 123 -30.16 2.47 45.44
CA ARG A 123 -28.70 2.26 45.51
C ARG A 123 -28.13 1.81 44.17
N GLU A 124 -28.82 0.94 43.45
CA GLU A 124 -28.40 0.52 42.11
C GLU A 124 -28.44 1.70 41.11
N VAL A 125 -29.51 2.49 41.11
CA VAL A 125 -29.64 3.69 40.28
C VAL A 125 -28.56 4.73 40.61
N GLN A 126 -28.27 4.97 41.89
CA GLN A 126 -27.20 5.90 42.30
C GLN A 126 -25.82 5.39 41.87
N ALA A 127 -25.52 4.10 42.06
CA ALA A 127 -24.27 3.51 41.58
C ALA A 127 -24.14 3.59 40.04
N LYS A 128 -25.24 3.38 39.30
CA LYS A 128 -25.28 3.55 37.84
C LYS A 128 -25.07 5.00 37.39
N LYS A 129 -25.58 5.97 38.15
CA LYS A 129 -25.37 7.40 37.91
C LYS A 129 -23.90 7.78 38.11
N GLU A 130 -23.26 7.31 39.18
CA GLU A 130 -21.84 7.53 39.45
C GLU A 130 -20.93 6.82 38.42
N GLU A 131 -21.29 5.61 37.96
CA GLU A 131 -20.62 4.91 36.87
C GLU A 131 -20.67 5.70 35.55
N LEU A 132 -21.81 6.33 35.24
CA LEU A 132 -21.99 7.16 34.06
C LEU A 132 -21.23 8.48 34.15
N GLU A 133 -21.32 9.20 35.27
CA GLU A 133 -20.58 10.47 35.47
C GLU A 133 -19.05 10.27 35.45
N ALA A 134 -18.55 9.11 35.85
CA ALA A 134 -17.14 8.76 35.71
C ALA A 134 -16.74 8.56 34.24
N LYS A 135 -17.54 7.78 33.49
CA LYS A 135 -17.32 7.52 32.05
C LYS A 135 -17.45 8.78 31.19
N GLU A 136 -18.37 9.68 31.53
CA GLU A 136 -18.52 10.98 30.85
C GLU A 136 -17.25 11.84 31.00
N LYS A 137 -16.66 11.88 32.20
CA LYS A 137 -15.40 12.61 32.46
C LYS A 137 -14.20 11.97 31.76
N GLU A 138 -14.10 10.64 31.75
CA GLU A 138 -13.07 9.90 31.02
C GLU A 138 -13.17 10.12 29.50
N LEU A 139 -14.39 10.08 28.95
CA LEU A 139 -14.64 10.35 27.53
C LEU A 139 -14.33 11.82 27.18
N GLY A 140 -14.73 12.77 28.03
CA GLY A 140 -14.44 14.20 27.84
C GLY A 140 -12.93 14.50 27.80
N LEU A 141 -12.15 13.91 28.71
CA LEU A 141 -10.69 13.99 28.70
C LEU A 141 -10.11 13.41 27.39
N THR A 142 -10.56 12.20 27.01
CA THR A 142 -10.13 11.53 25.76
C THR A 142 -10.43 12.38 24.52
N ILE A 143 -11.61 13.01 24.47
CA ILE A 143 -12.00 13.93 23.38
C ILE A 143 -11.09 15.16 23.35
N THR A 144 -10.80 15.79 24.49
CA THR A 144 -9.90 16.96 24.53
C THR A 144 -8.45 16.62 24.16
N GLU A 145 -7.91 15.47 24.55
CA GLU A 145 -6.60 15.01 24.08
C GLU A 145 -6.60 14.81 22.55
N LYS A 146 -7.63 14.14 22.00
CA LYS A 146 -7.72 13.93 20.55
C LYS A 146 -7.92 15.22 19.77
N PHE A 147 -8.68 16.18 20.29
CA PHE A 147 -8.85 17.49 19.67
C PHE A 147 -7.52 18.27 19.61
N ASN A 148 -6.74 18.24 20.70
CA ASN A 148 -5.40 18.85 20.72
C ASN A 148 -4.41 18.12 19.80
N GLU A 149 -4.47 16.78 19.71
CA GLU A 149 -3.65 15.98 18.79
C GLU A 149 -3.99 16.27 17.32
N ILE A 150 -5.27 16.48 16.98
CA ILE A 150 -5.73 16.89 15.65
C ILE A 150 -5.21 18.30 15.34
N LYS A 151 -5.44 19.27 16.23
CA LYS A 151 -5.02 20.67 16.04
C LYS A 151 -3.51 20.80 15.81
N LYS A 152 -2.69 20.03 16.54
CA LYS A 152 -1.23 20.01 16.32
C LYS A 152 -0.85 19.42 14.95
N LYS A 153 -1.56 18.41 14.46
CA LYS A 153 -1.33 17.83 13.12
C LYS A 153 -1.81 18.75 12.00
N GLU A 154 -2.85 19.55 12.25
CA GLU A 154 -3.32 20.59 11.34
C GLU A 154 -2.28 21.71 11.21
N GLU A 155 -1.73 22.19 12.33
CA GLU A 155 -0.61 23.15 12.37
C GLU A 155 0.67 22.59 11.68
N GLU A 156 1.00 21.31 11.90
CA GLU A 156 2.11 20.64 11.18
C GLU A 156 1.84 20.44 9.68
N PHE A 157 0.58 20.43 9.24
CA PHE A 157 0.20 20.27 7.84
C PHE A 157 0.13 21.60 7.08
N GLU A 158 -0.29 22.69 7.74
CA GLU A 158 -0.12 24.07 7.23
C GLU A 158 1.37 24.35 6.98
N LEU A 159 2.24 24.10 7.97
CA LEU A 159 3.68 24.36 7.88
C LEU A 159 4.36 23.62 6.71
N LYS A 160 4.00 22.35 6.49
CA LYS A 160 4.51 21.56 5.36
C LYS A 160 4.02 22.08 4.02
N ARG A 161 2.76 22.50 3.91
CA ARG A 161 2.22 23.10 2.69
C ARG A 161 2.95 24.39 2.33
N ASP A 162 3.29 25.20 3.34
CA ASP A 162 4.06 26.44 3.15
C ASP A 162 5.55 26.18 2.86
N GLU A 163 6.10 25.02 3.23
CA GLU A 163 7.43 24.56 2.80
C GLU A 163 7.39 24.06 1.35
N GLU A 164 6.48 23.14 1.02
CA GLU A 164 6.27 22.61 -0.34
C GLU A 164 5.99 23.74 -1.35
N ALA A 165 5.17 24.74 -0.99
CA ALA A 165 4.89 25.89 -1.84
C ALA A 165 6.12 26.78 -2.10
N ARG A 166 7.04 26.90 -1.12
CA ARG A 166 8.31 27.62 -1.30
C ARG A 166 9.27 26.85 -2.19
N ASP A 167 9.39 25.53 -2.00
CA ASP A 167 10.24 24.69 -2.84
C ASP A 167 9.76 24.66 -4.29
N ILE A 168 8.44 24.63 -4.52
CA ILE A 168 7.84 24.73 -5.86
C ILE A 168 8.17 26.07 -6.53
N GLU A 169 8.11 27.20 -5.83
CA GLU A 169 8.47 28.51 -6.41
C GLU A 169 10.00 28.63 -6.65
N VAL A 170 10.85 28.05 -5.80
CA VAL A 170 12.30 27.96 -6.04
C VAL A 170 12.61 27.09 -7.27
N GLN A 171 11.92 25.95 -7.43
CA GLN A 171 12.03 25.12 -8.64
C GLN A 171 11.54 25.88 -9.88
N ARG A 172 10.41 26.59 -9.80
CA ARG A 172 9.89 27.43 -10.89
C ARG A 172 10.90 28.50 -11.32
N GLN A 173 11.49 29.23 -10.38
CA GLN A 173 12.51 30.25 -10.68
C GLN A 173 13.78 29.62 -11.28
N THR A 174 14.17 28.43 -10.81
CA THR A 174 15.34 27.70 -11.34
C THR A 174 15.10 27.21 -12.76
N LEU A 175 13.88 26.74 -13.07
CA LEU A 175 13.46 26.41 -14.43
C LEU A 175 13.42 27.64 -15.35
N GLU A 176 12.95 28.80 -14.87
CA GLU A 176 12.94 30.06 -15.63
C GLU A 176 14.36 30.55 -15.99
N VAL A 177 15.37 30.23 -15.16
CA VAL A 177 16.79 30.48 -15.46
C VAL A 177 17.35 29.45 -16.44
N LYS A 178 17.00 28.16 -16.30
CA LYS A 178 17.37 27.10 -17.25
C LYS A 178 16.79 27.36 -18.65
N GLU A 179 15.54 27.81 -18.74
CA GLU A 179 14.87 28.17 -20.00
C GLU A 179 15.63 29.28 -20.75
N LYS A 180 15.96 30.38 -20.06
CA LYS A 180 16.76 31.49 -20.65
C LYS A 180 18.14 31.05 -21.11
N SER A 181 18.80 30.16 -20.36
CA SER A 181 20.08 29.56 -20.76
C SER A 181 19.95 28.67 -22.00
N CYS A 182 18.88 27.90 -22.11
CA CYS A 182 18.57 27.14 -23.32
C CYS A 182 18.28 28.05 -24.53
N GLU A 183 17.56 29.17 -24.37
CA GLU A 183 17.39 30.14 -25.46
C GLU A 183 18.72 30.75 -25.92
N GLU A 184 19.62 31.06 -24.99
CA GLU A 184 20.94 31.64 -25.29
C GLU A 184 21.82 30.65 -26.06
N LEU A 185 21.84 29.37 -25.64
CA LEU A 185 22.50 28.29 -26.37
C LEU A 185 21.89 28.04 -27.76
N MET A 186 20.56 28.19 -27.92
CA MET A 186 19.91 28.11 -29.23
C MET A 186 20.34 29.26 -30.15
N ARG A 187 20.47 30.49 -29.62
CA ARG A 187 20.99 31.65 -30.38
C ARG A 187 22.46 31.44 -30.79
N GLU A 188 23.29 30.88 -29.92
CA GLU A 188 24.66 30.50 -30.29
C GLU A 188 24.71 29.44 -31.41
N LEU A 189 23.82 28.44 -31.37
CA LEU A 189 23.76 27.39 -32.39
C LEU A 189 23.27 27.92 -33.74
N GLU A 190 22.32 28.86 -33.74
CA GLU A 190 21.85 29.53 -34.96
C GLU A 190 22.99 30.36 -35.60
N LEU A 191 23.75 31.12 -34.80
CA LEU A 191 24.94 31.86 -35.26
C LEU A 191 26.01 30.92 -35.85
N LYS A 192 26.35 29.84 -35.14
CA LYS A 192 27.34 28.84 -35.61
C LYS A 192 26.88 28.10 -36.87
N LYS A 193 25.57 27.94 -37.08
CA LYS A 193 24.99 27.43 -38.34
C LYS A 193 25.22 28.42 -39.48
N ASP A 194 24.98 29.71 -39.25
CA ASP A 194 25.13 30.74 -40.28
C ASP A 194 26.61 30.95 -40.66
N GLU A 195 27.53 30.92 -39.68
CA GLU A 195 28.99 30.89 -39.88
C GLU A 195 29.44 29.69 -40.73
N LEU A 196 28.87 28.50 -40.47
CA LEU A 196 29.16 27.28 -41.24
C LEU A 196 28.62 27.36 -42.66
N GLU A 197 27.43 27.94 -42.85
CA GLU A 197 26.86 28.20 -44.17
C GLU A 197 27.69 29.20 -44.99
N GLU A 198 28.21 30.27 -44.38
CA GLU A 198 29.11 31.22 -45.04
C GLU A 198 30.45 30.57 -45.41
N SER A 199 31.04 29.80 -44.49
CA SER A 199 32.25 28.99 -44.74
C SER A 199 32.04 28.00 -45.91
N HIS A 200 30.87 27.37 -45.99
CA HIS A 200 30.52 26.47 -47.09
C HIS A 200 30.33 27.21 -48.43
N LYS A 201 29.78 28.43 -48.41
CA LYS A 201 29.66 29.30 -49.60
C LYS A 201 31.04 29.70 -50.13
N GLU A 202 31.97 30.10 -49.25
CA GLU A 202 33.36 30.44 -49.62
C GLU A 202 34.13 29.23 -50.18
N LEU A 203 34.03 28.06 -49.53
CA LEU A 203 34.63 26.81 -50.03
C LEU A 203 34.07 26.40 -51.40
N SER A 204 32.76 26.54 -51.61
CA SER A 204 32.11 26.24 -52.89
C SER A 204 32.61 27.17 -54.01
N LEU A 205 32.74 28.47 -53.72
CA LEU A 205 33.27 29.46 -54.65
C LEU A 205 34.74 29.17 -55.00
N THR A 206 35.56 28.86 -53.98
CA THR A 206 36.97 28.46 -54.14
C THR A 206 37.12 27.20 -55.00
N MET A 207 36.26 26.19 -54.82
CA MET A 207 36.26 24.99 -55.68
C MET A 207 35.86 25.30 -57.13
N SER A 208 34.91 26.22 -57.33
CA SER A 208 34.52 26.68 -58.68
C SER A 208 35.69 27.38 -59.39
N GLU A 209 36.38 28.30 -58.71
CA GLU A 209 37.58 28.96 -59.24
C GLU A 209 38.67 27.95 -59.61
N LYS A 210 38.97 26.99 -58.73
CA LYS A 210 39.98 25.96 -59.01
C LYS A 210 39.57 25.03 -60.16
N SER A 211 38.28 24.68 -60.28
CA SER A 211 37.77 23.94 -61.43
C SER A 211 37.99 24.69 -62.74
N ASN A 212 37.77 26.01 -62.75
CA ASN A 212 37.97 26.84 -63.95
C ASN A 212 39.46 27.09 -64.26
N GLU A 213 40.31 27.21 -63.23
CA GLU A 213 41.77 27.26 -63.40
C GLU A 213 42.34 25.96 -64.00
N ILE A 214 41.78 24.80 -63.62
CA ILE A 214 42.13 23.49 -64.19
C ILE A 214 41.72 23.41 -65.67
N LYS A 215 40.46 23.71 -66.01
CA LYS A 215 39.97 23.69 -67.40
C LYS A 215 40.82 24.57 -68.31
N LYS A 216 41.14 25.79 -67.88
CA LYS A 216 42.00 26.70 -68.65
C LYS A 216 43.40 26.10 -68.90
N LYS A 217 43.97 25.41 -67.91
CA LYS A 217 45.27 24.73 -68.10
C LYS A 217 45.16 23.52 -69.02
N GLU A 218 44.06 22.77 -68.99
CA GLU A 218 43.80 21.70 -69.96
C GLU A 218 43.68 22.24 -71.40
N GLU A 219 42.99 23.37 -71.59
CA GLU A 219 42.94 24.10 -72.87
C GLU A 219 44.33 24.58 -73.33
N GLU A 220 45.12 25.18 -72.43
CA GLU A 220 46.51 25.59 -72.73
C GLU A 220 47.43 24.41 -73.08
N PHE A 221 47.22 23.23 -72.47
CA PHE A 221 47.94 22.00 -72.83
C PHE A 221 47.46 21.40 -74.16
N GLN A 222 46.16 21.48 -74.46
CA GLN A 222 45.60 21.05 -75.74
C GLN A 222 46.22 21.85 -76.90
N VAL A 223 46.22 23.18 -76.80
CA VAL A 223 46.78 24.06 -77.85
C VAL A 223 48.27 23.80 -78.08
N LYS A 224 49.06 23.57 -77.02
CA LYS A 224 50.49 23.21 -77.15
C LYS A 224 50.67 21.88 -77.89
N ARG A 225 49.91 20.84 -77.52
CA ARG A 225 49.94 19.52 -78.17
C ARG A 225 49.59 19.59 -79.66
N ASP A 226 48.59 20.39 -80.03
CA ASP A 226 48.17 20.53 -81.43
C ASP A 226 49.18 21.35 -82.26
N ALA A 227 49.87 22.31 -81.64
CA ALA A 227 50.99 23.03 -82.25
C ALA A 227 52.20 22.12 -82.49
N GLU A 228 52.63 21.34 -81.49
CA GLU A 228 53.71 20.34 -81.61
C GLU A 228 53.39 19.29 -82.68
N ALA A 229 52.16 18.77 -82.71
CA ALA A 229 51.70 17.83 -83.73
C ALA A 229 51.73 18.45 -85.15
N SER A 230 51.45 19.75 -85.26
CA SER A 230 51.51 20.48 -86.54
C SER A 230 52.96 20.69 -87.01
N GLU A 231 53.87 21.04 -86.10
CA GLU A 231 55.30 21.18 -86.42
C GLU A 231 55.93 19.83 -86.84
N ILE A 232 55.58 18.73 -86.15
CA ILE A 232 55.99 17.37 -86.52
C ILE A 232 55.46 16.99 -87.92
N LYS A 233 54.21 17.36 -88.24
CA LYS A 233 53.59 17.12 -89.54
C LYS A 233 54.28 17.91 -90.67
N GLU A 234 54.74 19.12 -90.41
CA GLU A 234 55.52 19.91 -91.37
C GLU A 234 56.95 19.37 -91.56
N LYS A 235 57.65 19.04 -90.47
CA LYS A 235 58.97 18.36 -90.53
C LYS A 235 58.91 17.07 -91.32
N ARG A 236 57.83 16.28 -91.18
CA ARG A 236 57.60 15.05 -91.95
C ARG A 236 57.44 15.31 -93.46
N LYS A 237 56.71 16.36 -93.87
CA LYS A 237 56.62 16.78 -95.28
C LYS A 237 57.98 17.20 -95.83
N SER A 238 58.77 17.95 -95.06
CA SER A 238 60.12 18.37 -95.48
C SER A 238 61.06 17.17 -95.68
N LEU A 239 60.94 16.14 -94.84
CA LEU A 239 61.65 14.87 -95.03
C LEU A 239 61.20 14.13 -96.29
N GLU A 240 59.89 14.00 -96.54
CA GLU A 240 59.35 13.32 -97.73
C GLU A 240 59.79 13.99 -99.05
N VAL A 241 59.95 15.32 -99.06
CA VAL A 241 60.53 16.04 -100.21
C VAL A 241 62.02 15.75 -100.36
N LYS A 242 62.79 15.74 -99.28
CA LYS A 242 64.23 15.38 -99.33
C LYS A 242 64.45 13.94 -99.80
N GLU A 243 63.61 13.01 -99.36
CA GLU A 243 63.63 11.60 -99.76
C GLU A 243 63.45 11.46 -101.28
N LYS A 244 62.45 12.12 -101.86
CA LYS A 244 62.21 12.13 -103.32
C LYS A 244 63.37 12.77 -104.10
N ASN A 245 63.95 13.85 -103.59
CA ASN A 245 65.14 14.47 -104.19
C ASN A 245 66.37 13.53 -104.15
N PHE A 246 66.53 12.74 -103.08
CA PHE A 246 67.57 11.71 -103.01
C PHE A 246 67.32 10.56 -103.98
N GLU A 247 66.08 10.08 -104.15
CA GLU A 247 65.75 9.10 -105.18
C GLU A 247 66.08 9.61 -106.59
N GLU A 248 65.78 10.89 -106.88
CA GLU A 248 66.05 11.50 -108.17
C GLU A 248 67.56 11.62 -108.44
N LEU A 249 68.34 12.06 -107.45
CA LEU A 249 69.80 12.07 -107.52
C LEU A 249 70.39 10.66 -107.74
N MET A 250 69.80 9.63 -107.13
CA MET A 250 70.21 8.23 -107.34
C MET A 250 69.89 7.75 -108.77
N ARG A 251 68.78 8.20 -109.38
CA ARG A 251 68.47 7.92 -110.79
C ARG A 251 69.46 8.63 -111.72
N GLU A 252 69.79 9.90 -111.46
CA GLU A 252 70.82 10.63 -112.24
C GLU A 252 72.19 9.94 -112.18
N LEU A 253 72.61 9.46 -110.99
CA LEU A 253 73.87 8.75 -110.82
C LEU A 253 73.90 7.41 -111.58
N GLU A 254 72.80 6.65 -111.60
CA GLU A 254 72.71 5.39 -112.33
C GLU A 254 72.71 5.60 -113.86
N VAL A 255 72.05 6.66 -114.36
CA VAL A 255 72.15 7.07 -115.78
C VAL A 255 73.58 7.48 -116.13
N ARG A 256 74.22 8.32 -115.31
CA ARG A 256 75.58 8.81 -115.55
C ARG A 256 76.64 7.69 -115.49
N LYS A 257 76.37 6.64 -114.71
CA LYS A 257 77.14 5.39 -114.70
C LYS A 257 76.99 4.63 -116.02
N GLN A 258 75.77 4.50 -116.56
CA GLN A 258 75.54 3.86 -117.86
C GLN A 258 76.23 4.63 -119.00
N GLU A 259 76.18 5.97 -119.01
CA GLU A 259 76.94 6.81 -119.94
C GLU A 259 78.46 6.52 -119.89
N LEU A 260 79.02 6.32 -118.70
CA LEU A 260 80.44 5.98 -118.52
C LEU A 260 80.75 4.56 -119.00
N GLU A 261 79.88 3.58 -118.74
CA GLU A 261 80.02 2.21 -119.25
C GLU A 261 79.92 2.14 -120.80
N GLU A 262 79.14 3.00 -121.44
CA GLU A 262 79.12 3.12 -122.91
C GLU A 262 80.38 3.80 -123.44
N ARG A 263 80.83 4.88 -122.81
CA ARG A 263 82.07 5.58 -123.18
C ARG A 263 83.31 4.69 -123.01
N GLU A 264 83.30 3.78 -122.05
CA GLU A 264 84.36 2.77 -121.91
C GLU A 264 84.35 1.75 -123.05
N LYS A 265 83.16 1.35 -123.56
CA LYS A 265 83.04 0.47 -124.73
C LYS A 265 83.54 1.17 -126.01
N GLU A 266 83.24 2.46 -126.20
CA GLU A 266 83.81 3.26 -127.30
C GLU A 266 85.35 3.31 -127.23
N LEU A 267 85.92 3.51 -126.04
CA LEU A 267 87.37 3.53 -125.86
C LEU A 267 88.00 2.17 -126.19
N ARG A 268 87.39 1.05 -125.75
CA ARG A 268 87.84 -0.31 -126.09
C ARG A 268 87.82 -0.58 -127.60
N LEU A 269 86.77 -0.15 -128.31
CA LEU A 269 86.67 -0.28 -129.78
C LEU A 269 87.71 0.59 -130.51
N ASN A 270 88.01 1.79 -130.01
CA ASN A 270 89.09 2.62 -130.54
C ASN A 270 90.46 1.96 -130.33
N ASP A 271 90.71 1.38 -129.17
CA ASP A 271 91.92 0.61 -128.85
C ASP A 271 92.11 -0.59 -129.78
N GLU A 272 91.03 -1.29 -130.13
CA GLU A 272 91.05 -2.39 -131.11
C GLU A 272 91.34 -1.88 -132.53
N SER A 273 90.73 -0.77 -132.96
CA SER A 273 91.05 -0.14 -134.25
C SER A 273 92.49 0.40 -134.32
N ILE A 274 93.07 0.83 -133.20
CA ILE A 274 94.47 1.23 -133.10
C ILE A 274 95.39 0.00 -133.24
N LYS A 275 95.06 -1.13 -132.61
CA LYS A 275 95.80 -2.40 -132.74
C LYS A 275 95.75 -2.95 -134.17
N GLU A 276 94.59 -2.90 -134.82
CA GLU A 276 94.42 -3.30 -136.22
C GLU A 276 95.31 -2.45 -137.14
N LYS A 277 95.25 -1.11 -137.03
CA LYS A 277 96.10 -0.18 -137.79
C LYS A 277 97.59 -0.39 -137.53
N ALA A 278 97.98 -0.68 -136.29
CA ALA A 278 99.37 -1.03 -135.96
C ALA A 278 99.82 -2.33 -136.63
N SER A 279 98.96 -3.36 -136.67
CA SER A 279 99.27 -4.61 -137.36
C SER A 279 99.42 -4.45 -138.87
N GLU A 280 98.63 -3.58 -139.50
CA GLU A 280 98.76 -3.32 -140.94
C GLU A 280 100.01 -2.48 -141.27
N VAL A 281 100.39 -1.54 -140.40
CA VAL A 281 101.67 -0.82 -140.52
C VAL A 281 102.86 -1.79 -140.47
N GLU A 282 102.87 -2.74 -139.54
CA GLU A 282 103.95 -3.74 -139.44
C GLU A 282 103.96 -4.69 -140.66
N LYS A 283 102.79 -5.04 -141.21
CA LYS A 283 102.70 -5.81 -142.46
C LYS A 283 103.24 -5.03 -143.68
N ARG A 284 102.88 -3.75 -143.81
CA ARG A 284 103.37 -2.88 -144.90
C ARG A 284 104.88 -2.63 -144.80
N LYS A 285 105.43 -2.61 -143.58
CA LYS A 285 106.88 -2.57 -143.31
C LYS A 285 107.60 -3.84 -143.79
N GLN A 286 107.08 -5.03 -143.46
CA GLN A 286 107.64 -6.29 -143.97
C GLN A 286 107.56 -6.40 -145.50
N GLU A 287 106.48 -5.90 -146.11
CA GLU A 287 106.39 -5.80 -147.58
C GLU A 287 107.35 -4.77 -148.20
N ALA A 288 107.76 -3.73 -147.46
CA ALA A 288 108.74 -2.75 -147.92
C ALA A 288 110.17 -3.32 -147.85
N GLU A 289 110.53 -3.95 -146.74
CA GLU A 289 111.83 -4.62 -146.53
C GLU A 289 112.06 -5.74 -147.57
N ALA A 290 111.01 -6.48 -147.94
CA ALA A 290 111.07 -7.47 -149.02
C ALA A 290 111.34 -6.85 -150.40
N LYS A 291 110.72 -5.70 -150.72
CA LYS A 291 110.87 -5.01 -152.01
C LYS A 291 112.19 -4.22 -152.12
N GLU A 292 112.79 -3.85 -150.98
CA GLU A 292 114.10 -3.17 -150.96
C GLU A 292 115.26 -4.08 -151.39
N MET A 293 115.18 -5.38 -151.08
CA MET A 293 116.20 -6.38 -151.43
C MET A 293 116.26 -6.71 -152.94
N GLU A 294 115.17 -6.51 -153.69
CA GLU A 294 115.10 -6.83 -155.12
C GLU A 294 115.54 -5.66 -156.03
N VAL A 295 115.26 -4.42 -155.62
CA VAL A 295 115.44 -3.23 -156.49
C VAL A 295 116.87 -2.64 -156.44
N LYS A 296 117.68 -2.96 -155.44
CA LYS A 296 119.03 -2.37 -155.26
C LYS A 296 120.18 -3.14 -155.93
N MET A 297 119.89 -4.22 -156.66
CA MET A 297 120.86 -4.85 -157.57
C MET A 297 120.98 -4.11 -158.93
N ASN A 298 121.18 -2.79 -158.91
CA ASN A 298 121.70 -2.01 -160.06
C ASN A 298 122.22 -0.60 -159.71
N SER A 299 123.37 -0.56 -159.04
CA SER A 299 124.53 0.22 -159.49
C SER A 299 124.40 1.76 -159.75
N LEU A 300 124.76 2.56 -158.72
CA LEU A 300 125.50 3.84 -158.82
C LEU A 300 124.74 5.10 -159.39
N LYS A 301 125.05 6.37 -159.04
CA LYS A 301 125.92 6.97 -158.00
C LYS A 301 125.66 8.49 -157.78
N VAL A 302 126.02 8.96 -156.58
CA VAL A 302 126.68 10.27 -156.27
C VAL A 302 125.84 11.58 -156.25
N LYS A 303 126.16 12.39 -155.22
CA LYS A 303 125.82 13.81 -154.93
C LYS A 303 124.39 14.14 -154.46
N GLU A 304 124.12 15.20 -153.69
CA GLU A 304 124.90 16.03 -152.70
C GLU A 304 124.04 17.21 -152.24
N LYS A 305 123.94 17.46 -150.91
CA LYS A 305 123.69 18.75 -150.20
C LYS A 305 123.35 18.45 -148.73
N SER A 306 123.95 19.13 -147.74
CA SER A 306 123.84 20.55 -147.34
C SER A 306 122.55 20.79 -146.54
N PHE A 307 122.56 20.91 -145.21
CA PHE A 307 123.21 21.93 -144.35
C PHE A 307 122.39 23.21 -144.35
N GLU A 308 121.63 23.42 -143.27
CA GLU A 308 120.96 24.68 -142.93
C GLU A 308 120.85 24.76 -141.39
N GLU A 309 121.35 25.87 -140.82
CA GLU A 309 121.08 26.46 -139.49
C GLU A 309 121.06 25.53 -138.26
N MET A 310 122.03 25.54 -137.34
CA MET A 310 122.65 26.69 -136.65
C MET A 310 121.62 27.66 -136.04
N MET A 311 120.86 27.23 -135.03
CA MET A 311 120.41 28.04 -133.86
C MET A 311 119.41 27.27 -132.98
N ARG A 312 119.82 26.78 -131.78
CA ARG A 312 118.96 26.48 -130.60
C ARG A 312 119.69 26.00 -129.33
N GLU A 313 120.89 26.47 -129.06
CA GLU A 313 121.68 26.10 -127.86
C GLU A 313 121.28 26.91 -126.59
N PHE A 314 119.99 27.20 -126.38
CA PHE A 314 119.55 28.04 -125.24
C PHE A 314 118.12 27.78 -124.72
N ASP A 315 117.49 26.64 -125.02
CA ASP A 315 116.06 26.38 -124.68
C ASP A 315 115.82 25.03 -123.99
N PHE A 316 116.88 24.41 -123.41
CA PHE A 316 116.81 23.10 -122.75
C PHE A 316 117.10 23.16 -121.23
N GLU A 317 118.13 23.90 -120.82
CA GLU A 317 118.52 23.97 -119.40
C GLU A 317 117.53 24.78 -118.54
N VAL A 318 116.87 25.81 -119.12
CA VAL A 318 115.78 26.54 -118.46
C VAL A 318 114.62 25.60 -118.14
N ARG A 319 114.12 24.83 -119.13
CA ARG A 319 113.03 23.86 -118.93
C ARG A 319 113.38 22.78 -117.91
N LYS A 320 114.64 22.39 -117.81
CA LYS A 320 115.14 21.44 -116.80
C LYS A 320 115.05 22.02 -115.39
N GLN A 321 115.49 23.26 -115.18
CA GLN A 321 115.36 23.92 -113.87
C GLN A 321 113.90 24.24 -113.50
N GLU A 322 113.06 24.63 -114.46
CA GLU A 322 111.61 24.79 -114.26
C GLU A 322 110.91 23.47 -113.90
N LEU A 323 111.30 22.36 -114.53
CA LEU A 323 110.80 21.03 -114.19
C LEU A 323 111.23 20.60 -112.79
N GLU A 324 112.50 20.78 -112.41
CA GLU A 324 112.98 20.48 -111.05
C GLU A 324 112.31 21.35 -109.97
N ALA A 325 112.01 22.62 -110.28
CA ALA A 325 111.24 23.50 -109.40
C ALA A 325 109.80 22.99 -109.21
N ARG A 326 109.07 22.74 -110.30
CA ARG A 326 107.70 22.18 -110.25
C ARG A 326 107.66 20.81 -109.57
N HIS A 327 108.70 20.00 -109.72
CA HIS A 327 108.78 18.67 -109.09
C HIS A 327 109.09 18.73 -107.58
N LYS A 328 109.58 19.88 -107.08
CA LYS A 328 109.63 20.19 -105.64
C LYS A 328 108.28 20.74 -105.13
N GLU A 329 107.64 21.64 -105.88
CA GLU A 329 106.31 22.16 -105.52
C GLU A 329 105.26 21.05 -105.45
N LEU A 330 105.22 20.15 -106.44
CA LEU A 330 104.32 18.98 -106.45
C LEU A 330 104.58 18.02 -105.29
N ARG A 331 105.83 17.94 -104.80
CA ARG A 331 106.18 17.11 -103.64
C ARG A 331 105.64 17.73 -102.35
N LEU A 332 105.90 19.01 -102.12
CA LEU A 332 105.35 19.77 -100.99
C LEU A 332 103.81 19.78 -100.99
N PHE A 333 103.19 19.85 -102.16
CA PHE A 333 101.73 19.74 -102.31
C PHE A 333 101.23 18.33 -101.96
N GLY A 334 101.95 17.28 -102.37
CA GLY A 334 101.69 15.90 -101.95
C GLY A 334 101.80 15.71 -100.44
N ASP A 335 102.88 16.21 -99.83
CA ASP A 335 103.08 16.17 -98.38
C ASP A 335 101.92 16.88 -97.64
N THR A 336 101.54 18.08 -98.11
CA THR A 336 100.39 18.85 -97.59
C THR A 336 99.05 18.10 -97.72
N ILE A 337 98.85 17.35 -98.81
CA ILE A 337 97.66 16.50 -99.00
C ILE A 337 97.67 15.34 -98.00
N THR A 338 98.81 14.70 -97.74
CA THR A 338 98.89 13.60 -96.76
C THR A 338 98.64 14.09 -95.33
N GLU A 339 99.18 15.26 -94.96
CA GLU A 339 98.90 15.89 -93.66
C GLU A 339 97.39 16.16 -93.50
N LYS A 340 96.75 16.80 -94.49
CA LYS A 340 95.29 17.06 -94.45
C LYS A 340 94.45 15.77 -94.48
N SER A 341 94.89 14.73 -95.18
CA SER A 341 94.20 13.42 -95.17
C SER A 341 94.23 12.78 -93.77
N ASN A 342 95.35 12.90 -93.06
CA ASN A 342 95.48 12.41 -91.68
C ASN A 342 94.68 13.27 -90.69
N GLU A 343 94.64 14.60 -90.89
CA GLU A 343 93.77 15.51 -90.11
C GLU A 343 92.28 15.19 -90.30
N ILE A 344 91.85 14.85 -91.52
CA ILE A 344 90.47 14.47 -91.83
C ILE A 344 90.14 13.15 -91.12
N LYS A 345 90.95 12.11 -91.27
CA LYS A 345 90.75 10.81 -90.59
C LYS A 345 90.63 10.96 -89.07
N LYS A 346 91.48 11.77 -88.45
CA LYS A 346 91.42 12.00 -87.01
C LYS A 346 90.12 12.70 -86.58
N LYS A 347 89.62 13.65 -87.38
CA LYS A 347 88.31 14.30 -87.13
C LYS A 347 87.15 13.33 -87.37
N GLU A 348 87.27 12.44 -88.35
CA GLU A 348 86.31 11.36 -88.64
C GLU A 348 86.22 10.38 -87.44
N GLU A 349 87.34 9.97 -86.87
CA GLU A 349 87.42 9.18 -85.62
C GLU A 349 86.80 9.91 -84.41
N GLU A 350 87.05 11.23 -84.26
CA GLU A 350 86.41 12.05 -83.20
C GLU A 350 84.87 12.17 -83.39
N PHE A 351 84.40 12.29 -84.63
CA PHE A 351 82.96 12.32 -84.94
C PHE A 351 82.27 10.97 -84.67
N GLU A 352 82.89 9.85 -85.05
CA GLU A 352 82.42 8.50 -84.73
C GLU A 352 82.28 8.30 -83.21
N LEU A 353 83.35 8.60 -82.44
CA LEU A 353 83.35 8.47 -80.98
C LEU A 353 82.27 9.34 -80.31
N LYS A 354 82.04 10.55 -80.83
CA LYS A 354 80.99 11.44 -80.33
C LYS A 354 79.59 10.92 -80.65
N ARG A 355 79.33 10.46 -81.89
CA ARG A 355 78.06 9.86 -82.30
C ARG A 355 77.71 8.65 -81.42
N ASP A 356 78.70 7.79 -81.16
CA ASP A 356 78.53 6.60 -80.33
C ASP A 356 78.31 6.94 -78.84
N ALA A 357 78.79 8.09 -78.36
CA ALA A 357 78.49 8.59 -77.01
C ALA A 357 77.05 9.13 -76.91
N GLU A 358 76.62 9.92 -77.90
CA GLU A 358 75.24 10.46 -77.98
C GLU A 358 74.21 9.32 -78.15
N ALA A 359 74.50 8.30 -78.95
CA ALA A 359 73.66 7.11 -79.10
C ALA A 359 73.47 6.33 -77.77
N ARG A 360 74.53 6.22 -76.95
CA ARG A 360 74.47 5.57 -75.62
C ARG A 360 73.62 6.35 -74.63
N ASP A 361 73.74 7.68 -74.59
CA ASP A 361 72.90 8.53 -73.73
C ASP A 361 71.42 8.48 -74.14
N ILE A 362 71.12 8.40 -75.44
CA ILE A 362 69.76 8.20 -75.96
C ILE A 362 69.17 6.86 -75.50
N ASP A 363 69.91 5.74 -75.59
CA ASP A 363 69.35 4.43 -75.18
C ASP A 363 69.21 4.32 -73.64
N VAL A 364 70.10 4.92 -72.84
CA VAL A 364 69.90 5.03 -71.38
C VAL A 364 68.64 5.83 -71.04
N LYS A 365 68.36 6.93 -71.75
CA LYS A 365 67.13 7.72 -71.59
C LYS A 365 65.89 6.91 -71.99
N ARG A 366 65.97 6.13 -73.07
CA ARG A 366 64.91 5.21 -73.54
C ARG A 366 64.61 4.12 -72.50
N GLN A 367 65.63 3.45 -71.96
CA GLN A 367 65.46 2.45 -70.90
C GLN A 367 64.83 3.06 -69.63
N SER A 368 65.24 4.29 -69.25
CA SER A 368 64.63 5.03 -68.13
C SER A 368 63.14 5.34 -68.35
N LEU A 369 62.74 5.68 -69.58
CA LEU A 369 61.34 5.89 -69.94
C LEU A 369 60.53 4.58 -69.94
N GLU A 370 61.08 3.49 -70.45
CA GLU A 370 60.40 2.18 -70.45
C GLU A 370 60.11 1.67 -69.01
N VAL A 371 61.04 1.89 -68.08
CA VAL A 371 60.83 1.57 -66.65
C VAL A 371 59.73 2.44 -66.04
N LYS A 372 59.68 3.74 -66.37
CA LYS A 372 58.60 4.65 -65.93
C LYS A 372 57.25 4.25 -66.50
N GLU A 373 57.20 3.86 -67.78
CA GLU A 373 55.99 3.41 -68.45
C GLU A 373 55.45 2.10 -67.83
N LYS A 374 56.33 1.12 -67.57
CA LYS A 374 55.98 -0.12 -66.86
C LYS A 374 55.41 0.17 -65.47
N ARG A 375 56.05 1.05 -64.69
CA ARG A 375 55.56 1.47 -63.36
C ARG A 375 54.21 2.20 -63.43
N SER A 376 54.01 3.05 -64.44
CA SER A 376 52.72 3.73 -64.66
C SER A 376 51.60 2.75 -65.05
N LYS A 377 51.91 1.73 -65.86
CA LYS A 377 50.97 0.66 -66.21
C LYS A 377 50.60 -0.20 -65.00
N GLU A 378 51.52 -0.42 -64.07
CA GLU A 378 51.24 -1.17 -62.84
C GLU A 378 50.36 -0.38 -61.86
N LEU A 379 50.68 0.91 -61.61
CA LEU A 379 49.85 1.79 -60.79
C LEU A 379 48.41 1.91 -61.33
N MET A 380 48.22 1.90 -62.65
CA MET A 380 46.89 1.88 -63.25
C MET A 380 46.12 0.57 -62.97
N ARG A 381 46.81 -0.57 -62.88
CA ARG A 381 46.19 -1.85 -62.48
C ARG A 381 45.81 -1.85 -61.01
N GLU A 382 46.73 -1.40 -60.13
CA GLU A 382 46.46 -1.26 -58.69
C GLU A 382 45.26 -0.36 -58.41
N LEU A 383 45.17 0.80 -59.08
CA LEU A 383 44.02 1.71 -58.97
C LEU A 383 42.72 1.08 -59.52
N GLN A 384 42.79 0.29 -60.59
CA GLN A 384 41.62 -0.37 -61.16
C GLN A 384 41.08 -1.48 -60.24
N VAL A 385 41.96 -2.28 -59.61
CA VAL A 385 41.57 -3.28 -58.59
C VAL A 385 40.98 -2.57 -57.36
N ARG A 386 41.67 -1.56 -56.83
CA ARG A 386 41.23 -0.80 -55.65
C ARG A 386 39.89 -0.09 -55.87
N LYS A 387 39.58 0.31 -57.11
CA LYS A 387 38.25 0.81 -57.49
C LYS A 387 37.19 -0.30 -57.38
N GLN A 388 37.46 -1.51 -57.86
CA GLN A 388 36.53 -2.63 -57.76
C GLN A 388 36.27 -3.03 -56.30
N GLU A 389 37.31 -3.09 -55.46
CA GLU A 389 37.18 -3.32 -54.01
C GLU A 389 36.25 -2.29 -53.32
N LEU A 390 36.33 -1.02 -53.72
CA LEU A 390 35.47 0.05 -53.20
C LEU A 390 34.03 -0.05 -53.71
N GLU A 391 33.82 -0.41 -54.98
CA GLU A 391 32.49 -0.67 -55.54
C GLU A 391 31.82 -1.90 -54.89
N GLU A 392 32.58 -2.91 -54.49
CA GLU A 392 32.07 -4.08 -53.76
C GLU A 392 31.71 -3.75 -52.32
N ARG A 393 32.60 -3.07 -51.57
CA ARG A 393 32.29 -2.57 -50.21
C ARG A 393 31.10 -1.63 -50.19
N HIS A 394 30.91 -0.80 -51.22
CA HIS A 394 29.73 0.06 -51.31
C HIS A 394 28.43 -0.76 -51.50
N LYS A 395 28.46 -1.86 -52.26
CA LYS A 395 27.31 -2.77 -52.41
C LYS A 395 27.00 -3.50 -51.09
N GLU A 396 28.04 -3.99 -50.41
CA GLU A 396 27.94 -4.66 -49.11
C GLU A 396 27.33 -3.73 -48.04
N LEU A 397 27.89 -2.53 -47.86
CA LEU A 397 27.35 -1.52 -46.95
C LEU A 397 25.93 -1.11 -47.31
N SER A 398 25.61 -0.97 -48.61
CA SER A 398 24.25 -0.67 -49.05
C SER A 398 23.26 -1.79 -48.68
N LEU A 399 23.66 -3.06 -48.77
CA LEU A 399 22.83 -4.19 -48.34
C LEU A 399 22.60 -4.14 -46.83
N THR A 400 23.66 -4.01 -46.02
CA THR A 400 23.55 -3.91 -44.55
C THR A 400 22.66 -2.73 -44.12
N ILE A 401 22.74 -1.58 -44.79
CA ILE A 401 21.88 -0.42 -44.53
C ILE A 401 20.41 -0.75 -44.84
N THR A 402 20.12 -1.44 -45.95
CA THR A 402 18.73 -1.84 -46.26
C THR A 402 18.19 -2.91 -45.31
N GLU A 403 19.01 -3.87 -44.88
CA GLU A 403 18.63 -4.87 -43.87
C GLU A 403 18.32 -4.21 -42.53
N LYS A 404 19.19 -3.31 -42.05
CA LYS A 404 18.96 -2.58 -40.80
C LYS A 404 17.77 -1.62 -40.88
N SER A 405 17.51 -1.00 -42.02
CA SER A 405 16.28 -0.21 -42.24
C SER A 405 15.01 -1.08 -42.12
N ASN A 406 15.05 -2.31 -42.64
CA ASN A 406 13.92 -3.24 -42.57
C ASN A 406 13.76 -3.86 -41.15
N GLU A 407 14.86 -4.17 -40.44
CA GLU A 407 14.82 -4.54 -39.01
C GLU A 407 14.18 -3.45 -38.16
N LEU A 408 14.54 -2.18 -38.40
CA LEU A 408 13.99 -1.04 -37.66
C LEU A 408 12.49 -0.85 -37.93
N LYS A 409 12.04 -0.94 -39.19
CA LYS A 409 10.60 -0.91 -39.53
C LYS A 409 9.82 -2.01 -38.83
N LYS A 410 10.33 -3.25 -38.84
CA LYS A 410 9.69 -4.39 -38.16
C LYS A 410 9.64 -4.18 -36.64
N LYS A 411 10.67 -3.58 -36.03
CA LYS A 411 10.65 -3.21 -34.60
C LYS A 411 9.64 -2.10 -34.31
N GLU A 412 9.52 -1.11 -35.18
CA GLU A 412 8.52 -0.02 -35.06
C GLU A 412 7.09 -0.59 -35.12
N GLU A 413 6.81 -1.49 -36.07
CA GLU A 413 5.53 -2.21 -36.16
C GLU A 413 5.26 -3.05 -34.89
N GLU A 414 6.27 -3.75 -34.35
CA GLU A 414 6.15 -4.49 -33.09
C GLU A 414 5.98 -3.60 -31.85
N PHE A 415 6.51 -2.38 -31.85
CA PHE A 415 6.25 -1.39 -30.79
C PHE A 415 4.85 -0.79 -30.92
N GLN A 416 4.39 -0.50 -32.13
CA GLN A 416 3.06 0.02 -32.40
C GLN A 416 1.97 -0.97 -31.92
N VAL A 417 2.10 -2.25 -32.26
CA VAL A 417 1.14 -3.29 -31.81
C VAL A 417 1.12 -3.43 -30.27
N LYS A 418 2.27 -3.28 -29.60
CA LYS A 418 2.33 -3.29 -28.11
C LYS A 418 1.63 -2.07 -27.52
N ARG A 419 1.93 -0.87 -28.06
CA ARG A 419 1.33 0.39 -27.61
C ARG A 419 -0.20 0.37 -27.74
N ASP A 420 -0.72 -0.16 -28.84
CA ASP A 420 -2.16 -0.25 -29.08
C ASP A 420 -2.83 -1.30 -28.17
N ALA A 421 -2.15 -2.41 -27.87
CA ALA A 421 -2.62 -3.40 -26.91
C ALA A 421 -2.62 -2.86 -25.46
N GLU A 422 -1.56 -2.18 -25.04
CA GLU A 422 -1.45 -1.54 -23.71
C GLU A 422 -2.50 -0.43 -23.56
N ALA A 423 -2.74 0.38 -24.60
CA ALA A 423 -3.82 1.37 -24.63
C ALA A 423 -5.20 0.72 -24.47
N SER A 424 -5.45 -0.43 -25.12
CA SER A 424 -6.69 -1.18 -24.97
C SER A 424 -6.87 -1.75 -23.55
N GLU A 425 -5.80 -2.22 -22.91
CA GLU A 425 -5.84 -2.71 -21.53
C GLU A 425 -6.09 -1.56 -20.52
N ILE A 426 -5.53 -0.37 -20.77
CA ILE A 426 -5.78 0.85 -19.98
C ILE A 426 -7.24 1.30 -20.14
N GLU A 427 -7.77 1.29 -21.37
CA GLU A 427 -9.16 1.64 -21.69
C GLU A 427 -10.16 0.68 -21.00
N GLU A 428 -9.86 -0.62 -20.91
CA GLU A 428 -10.67 -1.58 -20.14
C GLU A 428 -10.57 -1.36 -18.62
N LYS A 429 -9.36 -1.12 -18.09
CA LYS A 429 -9.16 -0.77 -16.67
C LYS A 429 -9.90 0.52 -16.31
N ARG A 430 -9.91 1.53 -17.19
CA ARG A 430 -10.65 2.79 -17.02
C ARG A 430 -12.15 2.55 -16.91
N LYS A 431 -12.73 1.71 -17.78
CA LYS A 431 -14.15 1.32 -17.70
C LYS A 431 -14.47 0.55 -16.42
N SER A 432 -13.56 -0.31 -15.95
CA SER A 432 -13.70 -0.99 -14.65
C SER A 432 -13.66 -0.02 -13.46
N LEU A 433 -12.87 1.06 -13.54
CA LEU A 433 -12.80 2.11 -12.52
C LEU A 433 -14.05 2.99 -12.51
N GLU A 434 -14.55 3.42 -13.68
CA GLU A 434 -15.78 4.22 -13.81
C GLU A 434 -17.02 3.50 -13.22
N VAL A 435 -17.09 2.17 -13.35
CA VAL A 435 -18.15 1.35 -12.71
C VAL A 435 -17.98 1.32 -11.18
N LYS A 436 -16.75 1.27 -10.66
CA LYS A 436 -16.48 1.30 -9.21
C LYS A 436 -16.77 2.69 -8.61
N GLU A 437 -16.42 3.75 -9.31
CA GLU A 437 -16.72 5.14 -8.96
C GLU A 437 -18.22 5.36 -8.81
N LYS A 438 -19.02 4.96 -9.80
CA LYS A 438 -20.50 5.04 -9.74
C LYS A 438 -21.10 4.19 -8.61
N ASN A 439 -20.48 3.05 -8.27
CA ASN A 439 -20.89 2.24 -7.12
C ASN A 439 -20.55 2.94 -5.78
N LEU A 440 -19.39 3.59 -5.68
CA LEU A 440 -18.99 4.36 -4.50
C LEU A 440 -19.88 5.61 -4.31
N GLU A 441 -20.24 6.32 -5.39
CA GLU A 441 -21.24 7.39 -5.31
C GLU A 441 -22.59 6.87 -4.80
N ALA A 442 -23.04 5.69 -5.26
CA ALA A 442 -24.29 5.11 -4.80
C ALA A 442 -24.25 4.78 -3.30
N GLN A 443 -23.14 4.23 -2.81
CA GLN A 443 -22.91 3.98 -1.38
C GLN A 443 -22.84 5.28 -0.57
N MET A 444 -22.23 6.35 -1.08
CA MET A 444 -22.24 7.67 -0.44
C MET A 444 -23.67 8.24 -0.33
N ARG A 445 -24.46 8.17 -1.40
CA ARG A 445 -25.87 8.62 -1.40
C ARG A 445 -26.73 7.80 -0.42
N GLU A 446 -26.46 6.50 -0.26
CA GLU A 446 -27.13 5.68 0.75
C GLU A 446 -26.72 6.06 2.18
N LEU A 447 -25.44 6.34 2.42
CA LEU A 447 -24.95 6.78 3.74
C LEU A 447 -25.51 8.17 4.11
N GLU A 448 -25.59 9.12 3.16
CA GLU A 448 -26.27 10.40 3.36
C GLU A 448 -27.76 10.23 3.70
N ALA A 449 -28.45 9.29 3.04
CA ALA A 449 -29.86 9.01 3.32
C ALA A 449 -30.03 8.47 4.75
N ARG A 450 -29.21 7.50 5.15
CA ARG A 450 -29.19 6.96 6.53
C ARG A 450 -28.84 8.03 7.57
N GLN A 451 -27.93 8.97 7.25
CA GLN A 451 -27.62 10.10 8.13
C GLN A 451 -28.82 11.04 8.33
N LYS A 452 -29.59 11.30 7.26
CA LYS A 452 -30.83 12.09 7.32
C LYS A 452 -31.94 11.35 8.10
N GLU A 453 -32.04 10.03 7.98
CA GLU A 453 -32.95 9.20 8.81
C GLU A 453 -32.58 9.25 10.30
N MET A 454 -31.29 9.15 10.65
CA MET A 454 -30.86 9.31 12.06
C MET A 454 -31.17 10.71 12.59
N SER A 455 -30.95 11.76 11.80
CA SER A 455 -31.31 13.14 12.18
C SER A 455 -32.79 13.31 12.50
N LEU A 456 -33.69 12.69 11.71
CA LEU A 456 -35.13 12.67 11.98
C LEU A 456 -35.48 11.79 13.20
N GLY A 457 -34.70 10.74 13.44
CA GLY A 457 -34.74 9.94 14.67
C GLY A 457 -34.44 10.77 15.92
N ASP A 458 -33.36 11.55 15.90
CA ASP A 458 -32.94 12.42 17.00
C ASP A 458 -33.97 13.52 17.29
N GLU A 459 -34.53 14.17 16.26
CA GLU A 459 -35.64 15.11 16.43
C GLU A 459 -36.89 14.45 17.03
N THR A 460 -37.20 13.22 16.62
CA THR A 460 -38.33 12.45 17.15
C THR A 460 -38.10 12.03 18.61
N ILE A 461 -36.88 11.65 18.97
CA ILE A 461 -36.48 11.32 20.35
C ILE A 461 -36.55 12.57 21.23
N LYS A 462 -36.05 13.70 20.76
CA LYS A 462 -36.12 15.00 21.43
C LYS A 462 -37.57 15.46 21.64
N GLY A 463 -38.44 15.28 20.64
CA GLY A 463 -39.88 15.53 20.79
C GLY A 463 -40.51 14.68 21.90
N LYS A 464 -40.19 13.38 21.95
CA LYS A 464 -40.68 12.47 23.00
C LYS A 464 -40.10 12.79 24.39
N ALA A 465 -38.85 13.22 24.47
CA ALA A 465 -38.22 13.65 25.73
C ALA A 465 -38.97 14.86 26.32
N ASN A 466 -39.24 15.89 25.51
CA ASN A 466 -40.01 17.07 25.93
C ASN A 466 -41.47 16.72 26.31
N GLU A 467 -42.06 15.69 25.70
CA GLU A 467 -43.41 15.21 26.05
C GLU A 467 -43.42 14.36 27.34
N MET A 468 -42.33 13.66 27.65
CA MET A 468 -42.11 12.97 28.92
C MET A 468 -41.87 13.97 30.06
N GLU A 469 -41.04 14.99 29.82
CA GLU A 469 -40.76 16.08 30.76
C GLU A 469 -42.05 16.78 31.22
N LYS A 470 -42.91 17.19 30.28
CA LYS A 470 -44.22 17.79 30.59
C LYS A 470 -45.20 16.86 31.31
N ARG A 471 -45.11 15.54 31.08
CA ARG A 471 -45.88 14.57 31.90
C ARG A 471 -45.35 14.51 33.33
N ASN A 472 -44.02 14.54 33.50
CA ASN A 472 -43.37 14.50 34.80
C ASN A 472 -43.65 15.78 35.62
N GLU A 473 -43.55 16.97 35.02
CA GLU A 473 -43.96 18.25 35.61
C GLU A 473 -45.43 18.21 36.10
N LYS A 474 -46.33 17.66 35.27
CA LYS A 474 -47.75 17.52 35.62
C LYS A 474 -47.96 16.53 36.78
N GLN A 475 -47.26 15.40 36.80
CA GLN A 475 -47.34 14.42 37.89
C GLN A 475 -46.76 14.99 39.19
N GLU A 476 -45.71 15.82 39.12
CA GLU A 476 -45.16 16.53 40.29
C GLU A 476 -46.14 17.58 40.84
N ALA A 477 -46.86 18.30 39.96
CA ALA A 477 -47.92 19.21 40.36
C ALA A 477 -49.12 18.47 41.01
N GLU A 478 -49.54 17.35 40.44
CA GLU A 478 -50.60 16.49 41.00
C GLU A 478 -50.19 15.90 42.37
N ALA A 479 -48.92 15.51 42.53
CA ALA A 479 -48.38 15.05 43.82
C ALA A 479 -48.41 16.17 44.89
N LYS A 480 -48.01 17.40 44.55
CA LYS A 480 -48.10 18.56 45.46
C LYS A 480 -49.53 18.92 45.82
N GLU A 481 -50.48 18.77 44.90
CA GLU A 481 -51.91 18.96 45.21
C GLU A 481 -52.45 17.88 46.16
N ILE A 482 -51.98 16.63 46.02
CA ILE A 482 -52.30 15.53 46.94
C ILE A 482 -51.69 15.79 48.34
N GLU A 483 -50.45 16.27 48.42
CA GLU A 483 -49.79 16.65 49.68
C GLU A 483 -50.57 17.75 50.41
N VAL A 484 -50.98 18.82 49.70
CA VAL A 484 -51.81 19.90 50.28
C VAL A 484 -53.17 19.37 50.76
N LYS A 485 -53.78 18.42 50.03
CA LYS A 485 -55.04 17.77 50.46
C LYS A 485 -54.83 16.88 51.69
N MET A 486 -53.72 16.14 51.76
CA MET A 486 -53.38 15.29 52.90
C MET A 486 -53.18 16.12 54.17
N ASN A 487 -52.40 17.22 54.08
CA ASN A 487 -52.21 18.16 55.19
C ASN A 487 -53.53 18.83 55.61
N SER A 488 -54.44 19.10 54.66
CA SER A 488 -55.81 19.59 54.97
C SER A 488 -56.71 18.53 55.63
N LEU A 489 -56.44 17.24 55.43
CA LEU A 489 -57.16 16.15 56.08
C LEU A 489 -56.62 15.91 57.50
N GLU A 490 -55.31 15.91 57.70
CA GLU A 490 -54.66 15.82 59.02
C GLU A 490 -55.14 16.93 59.98
N VAL A 491 -55.30 18.16 59.47
CA VAL A 491 -55.88 19.27 60.23
C VAL A 491 -57.37 19.05 60.55
N LYS A 492 -58.13 18.34 59.70
CA LYS A 492 -59.54 18.00 60.00
C LYS A 492 -59.63 16.86 61.00
N GLU A 493 -58.76 15.86 60.89
CA GLU A 493 -58.63 14.74 61.81
C GLU A 493 -58.37 15.22 63.23
N LYS A 494 -57.37 16.08 63.44
CA LYS A 494 -57.09 16.73 64.74
C LYS A 494 -58.27 17.55 65.28
N ASN A 495 -59.00 18.25 64.40
CA ASN A 495 -60.24 18.95 64.77
C ASN A 495 -61.42 18.01 65.09
N PHE A 496 -61.40 16.74 64.68
CA PHE A 496 -62.36 15.73 65.08
C PHE A 496 -61.94 15.04 66.39
N GLU A 497 -60.65 14.72 66.58
CA GLU A 497 -60.10 14.23 67.85
C GLU A 497 -60.39 15.22 68.99
N GLU A 498 -60.18 16.52 68.78
CA GLU A 498 -60.48 17.57 69.75
C GLU A 498 -61.97 17.62 70.13
N LYS A 499 -62.87 17.39 69.17
CA LYS A 499 -64.32 17.31 69.42
C LYS A 499 -64.75 16.02 70.10
N ILE A 500 -64.10 14.90 69.80
CA ILE A 500 -64.33 13.63 70.52
C ILE A 500 -63.94 13.82 71.99
N ARG A 501 -62.79 14.44 72.25
CA ARG A 501 -62.33 14.80 73.61
C ARG A 501 -63.31 15.74 74.33
N GLU A 502 -63.81 16.80 73.69
CA GLU A 502 -64.87 17.66 74.27
C GLU A 502 -66.15 16.87 74.62
N LEU A 503 -66.55 15.92 73.78
CA LEU A 503 -67.75 15.10 73.99
C LEU A 503 -67.55 14.09 75.13
N GLU A 504 -66.38 13.46 75.23
CA GLU A 504 -66.01 12.60 76.36
C GLU A 504 -65.96 13.37 77.68
N GLU A 505 -65.45 14.59 77.67
CA GLU A 505 -65.36 15.45 78.87
C GLU A 505 -66.76 15.87 79.34
N ARG A 506 -67.63 16.30 78.41
CA ARG A 506 -69.06 16.52 78.68
C ARG A 506 -69.80 15.27 79.16
N GLN A 507 -69.44 14.09 78.65
CA GLN A 507 -70.04 12.83 79.11
C GLN A 507 -69.63 12.52 80.56
N LYS A 508 -68.35 12.76 80.94
CA LYS A 508 -67.88 12.67 82.32
C LYS A 508 -68.60 13.66 83.25
N GLU A 509 -68.84 14.91 82.81
CA GLU A 509 -69.66 15.88 83.55
C GLU A 509 -71.10 15.37 83.75
N HIS A 510 -71.72 14.82 82.69
CA HIS A 510 -73.06 14.24 82.77
C HIS A 510 -73.13 13.04 83.72
N ASP A 511 -72.12 12.16 83.72
CA ASP A 511 -72.07 10.99 84.61
C ASP A 511 -71.88 11.39 86.09
N GLU A 512 -71.08 12.44 86.38
CA GLU A 512 -71.00 13.03 87.73
C GLU A 512 -72.32 13.69 88.15
N ILE A 513 -73.02 14.39 87.24
CA ILE A 513 -74.36 14.94 87.51
C ILE A 513 -75.38 13.82 87.78
N ILE A 514 -75.28 12.68 87.08
CA ILE A 514 -76.12 11.50 87.29
C ILE A 514 -75.82 10.87 88.66
N LYS A 515 -74.55 10.65 89.02
CA LYS A 515 -74.12 10.25 90.38
C LYS A 515 -74.67 11.17 91.46
N GLY A 516 -74.57 12.49 91.27
CA GLY A 516 -75.11 13.49 92.19
C GLY A 516 -76.61 13.29 92.43
N LYS A 517 -77.38 13.14 91.35
CA LYS A 517 -78.83 12.89 91.42
C LYS A 517 -79.17 11.52 92.02
N VAL A 518 -78.40 10.47 91.73
CA VAL A 518 -78.57 9.13 92.33
C VAL A 518 -78.36 9.21 93.85
N THR A 519 -77.25 9.79 94.32
CA THR A 519 -77.01 9.90 95.78
C THR A 519 -77.98 10.86 96.49
N GLU A 520 -78.59 11.82 95.78
CA GLU A 520 -79.68 12.64 96.31
C GLU A 520 -81.00 11.86 96.40
N LEU A 521 -81.27 10.98 95.44
CA LEU A 521 -82.43 10.07 95.47
C LEU A 521 -82.28 8.98 96.54
N GLU A 522 -81.09 8.42 96.73
CA GLU A 522 -80.79 7.46 97.81
C GLU A 522 -81.01 8.08 99.20
N LYS A 523 -80.62 9.35 99.38
CA LYS A 523 -80.92 10.11 100.62
C LYS A 523 -82.42 10.33 100.83
N LYS A 524 -83.21 10.45 99.75
CA LYS A 524 -84.67 10.59 99.81
C LYS A 524 -85.36 9.25 100.11
N THR A 525 -84.92 8.14 99.51
CA THR A 525 -85.47 6.80 99.84
C THR A 525 -85.10 6.36 101.25
N LEU A 526 -83.86 6.58 101.72
CA LEU A 526 -83.46 6.32 103.11
C LEU A 526 -84.30 7.14 104.11
N LYS A 527 -84.67 8.38 103.76
CA LYS A 527 -85.57 9.19 104.60
C LYS A 527 -86.99 8.63 104.63
N GLN A 528 -87.54 8.24 103.48
CA GLN A 528 -88.85 7.57 103.40
C GLN A 528 -88.85 6.22 104.13
N GLU A 529 -87.74 5.49 104.13
CA GLU A 529 -87.59 4.23 104.88
C GLU A 529 -87.55 4.47 106.40
N ALA A 530 -86.98 5.61 106.85
CA ALA A 530 -87.03 6.02 108.25
C ALA A 530 -88.45 6.45 108.68
N GLU A 531 -89.14 7.23 107.85
CA GLU A 531 -90.54 7.63 108.07
C GLU A 531 -91.48 6.39 108.08
N ALA A 532 -91.22 5.39 107.22
CA ALA A 532 -91.92 4.10 107.23
C ALA A 532 -91.67 3.28 108.51
N LYS A 533 -90.43 3.26 109.03
CA LYS A 533 -90.10 2.59 110.31
C LYS A 533 -90.73 3.31 111.50
N GLU A 534 -90.89 4.64 111.46
CA GLU A 534 -91.64 5.37 112.48
C GLU A 534 -93.14 5.01 112.46
N ILE A 535 -93.71 4.78 111.27
CA ILE A 535 -95.08 4.25 111.10
C ILE A 535 -95.18 2.80 111.61
N GLU A 536 -94.20 1.95 111.33
CA GLU A 536 -94.14 0.56 111.84
C GLU A 536 -94.09 0.52 113.37
N VAL A 537 -93.31 1.41 114.01
CA VAL A 537 -93.32 1.56 115.49
C VAL A 537 -94.68 2.05 116.00
N LYS A 538 -95.37 2.94 115.29
CA LYS A 538 -96.73 3.38 115.66
C LYS A 538 -97.76 2.26 115.50
N ILE A 539 -97.66 1.42 114.47
CA ILE A 539 -98.50 0.22 114.28
C ILE A 539 -98.30 -0.74 115.46
N ASN A 540 -97.06 -1.07 115.80
CA ASN A 540 -96.75 -1.93 116.96
C ASN A 540 -97.24 -1.31 118.29
N SER A 541 -97.22 0.02 118.44
CA SER A 541 -97.80 0.71 119.60
C SER A 541 -99.34 0.71 119.63
N LEU A 542 -100.02 0.51 118.49
CA LEU A 542 -101.47 0.39 118.41
C LEU A 542 -101.91 -1.05 118.65
N GLU A 543 -101.18 -2.05 118.13
CA GLU A 543 -101.47 -3.48 118.35
C GLU A 543 -101.44 -3.87 119.85
N VAL A 544 -100.62 -3.17 120.65
CA VAL A 544 -100.60 -3.29 122.13
C VAL A 544 -101.83 -2.66 122.81
N LYS A 545 -102.40 -1.59 122.23
CA LYS A 545 -103.62 -0.94 122.74
C LYS A 545 -104.89 -1.68 122.33
N GLU A 546 -104.89 -2.28 121.15
CA GLU A 546 -105.93 -3.17 120.65
C GLU A 546 -106.10 -4.39 121.57
N LYS A 547 -104.99 -5.03 121.95
CA LYS A 547 -104.98 -6.14 122.93
C LYS A 547 -105.47 -5.74 124.33
N GLN A 548 -105.35 -4.46 124.71
CA GLN A 548 -105.93 -3.91 125.95
C GLN A 548 -107.41 -3.49 125.83
N LEU A 549 -107.96 -3.44 124.62
CA LEU A 549 -109.40 -3.27 124.37
C LEU A 549 -110.10 -4.62 124.22
N GLU A 550 -109.45 -5.60 123.58
CA GLU A 550 -109.94 -6.98 123.49
C GLU A 550 -110.22 -7.61 124.88
N GLU A 551 -109.41 -7.32 125.90
CA GLU A 551 -109.66 -7.78 127.28
C GLU A 551 -110.83 -7.04 127.97
N ARG A 552 -111.24 -5.87 127.45
CA ARG A 552 -112.43 -5.15 127.92
C ARG A 552 -113.71 -5.55 127.22
N GLU A 553 -113.67 -5.90 125.93
CA GLU A 553 -114.81 -6.52 125.24
C GLU A 553 -115.10 -7.93 125.79
N LYS A 554 -114.08 -8.73 126.10
CA LYS A 554 -114.24 -10.07 126.72
C LYS A 554 -114.88 -10.06 128.12
N LEU A 555 -115.12 -8.88 128.70
CA LEU A 555 -115.82 -8.67 129.97
C LEU A 555 -117.23 -8.06 129.82
N LEU A 556 -117.64 -7.72 128.60
CA LEU A 556 -118.99 -7.24 128.27
C LEU A 556 -119.66 -8.16 127.24
N GLU A 557 -120.32 -9.17 127.78
CA GLU A 557 -121.37 -9.98 127.14
C GLU A 557 -120.88 -11.02 126.10
N LEU A 558 -120.98 -12.33 126.33
CA LEU A 558 -121.64 -13.08 127.42
C LEU A 558 -123.14 -12.76 127.62
N LYS A 559 -123.79 -12.28 126.56
CA LYS A 559 -125.25 -12.44 126.34
C LYS A 559 -125.55 -13.15 125.02
N GLU A 560 -124.81 -12.85 123.95
CA GLU A 560 -125.14 -13.34 122.59
C GLU A 560 -124.16 -14.40 122.06
N LYS A 561 -124.32 -15.60 122.62
CA LYS A 561 -124.31 -16.93 121.97
C LYS A 561 -123.49 -17.21 120.69
N GLU A 562 -122.65 -18.25 120.84
CA GLU A 562 -122.46 -19.38 119.89
C GLU A 562 -121.65 -19.18 118.57
N LEU A 563 -121.09 -20.31 118.07
CA LEU A 563 -120.61 -20.60 116.70
C LEU A 563 -119.25 -20.06 116.14
N ALA A 564 -118.17 -20.78 116.50
CA ALA A 564 -117.32 -21.59 115.59
C ALA A 564 -116.25 -21.02 114.59
N ASN A 565 -115.00 -21.46 114.83
CA ASN A 565 -114.01 -22.07 113.89
C ASN A 565 -113.11 -21.27 112.88
N ARG A 566 -111.82 -21.19 113.26
CA ARG A 566 -110.61 -21.82 112.61
C ARG A 566 -109.97 -21.32 111.27
N SER A 567 -108.67 -20.97 111.38
CA SER A 567 -107.49 -21.76 110.87
C SER A 567 -106.67 -21.33 109.61
N ASN A 568 -105.37 -21.05 109.85
CA ASN A 568 -104.17 -21.42 109.03
C ASN A 568 -103.78 -20.60 107.74
N GLN A 569 -102.51 -20.52 107.26
CA GLN A 569 -101.17 -21.00 107.72
C GLN A 569 -99.97 -20.48 106.85
N SER A 570 -98.79 -20.19 107.47
CA SER A 570 -97.34 -20.25 107.02
C SER A 570 -96.85 -19.99 105.56
N LYS A 571 -95.57 -19.68 105.23
CA LYS A 571 -94.32 -19.04 105.79
C LYS A 571 -93.09 -19.48 104.93
N SER A 572 -91.88 -18.89 105.15
CA SER A 572 -90.49 -19.42 104.82
C SER A 572 -89.88 -19.07 103.43
N ARG A 573 -88.59 -18.70 103.20
CA ARG A 573 -87.34 -18.46 104.03
C ARG A 573 -86.26 -17.59 103.28
N LYS A 574 -85.00 -17.46 103.79
CA LYS A 574 -83.86 -16.60 103.32
C LYS A 574 -82.46 -17.18 103.72
N ARG A 575 -81.34 -16.97 102.97
CA ARG A 575 -79.91 -16.98 103.45
C ARG A 575 -78.75 -16.63 102.43
N CYS A 576 -77.54 -16.35 102.97
CA CYS A 576 -76.21 -15.99 102.36
C CYS A 576 -75.06 -16.84 103.04
N ARG A 577 -73.70 -16.72 102.91
CA ARG A 577 -72.64 -15.68 102.62
C ARG A 577 -71.32 -16.36 102.09
N ASP A 578 -70.07 -15.82 101.97
CA ASP A 578 -69.39 -14.61 101.36
C ASP A 578 -67.82 -14.79 101.49
N GLU A 579 -66.95 -13.74 101.38
CA GLU A 579 -65.44 -13.65 101.53
C GLU A 579 -64.52 -14.30 100.42
N PHE A 580 -63.20 -14.07 100.19
CA PHE A 580 -62.04 -13.38 100.87
C PHE A 580 -60.92 -12.81 99.87
N GLU A 581 -59.63 -12.68 100.28
CA GLU A 581 -58.45 -11.97 99.63
C GLU A 581 -57.08 -12.75 99.81
N PRO A 582 -55.78 -12.31 99.56
CA PRO A 582 -55.12 -11.12 98.89
C PRO A 582 -53.78 -11.34 98.03
N SER A 583 -53.26 -10.29 97.34
CA SER A 583 -51.81 -9.97 96.99
C SER A 583 -51.01 -10.83 95.92
N PHE A 584 -49.77 -10.58 95.38
CA PHE A 584 -48.69 -9.53 95.44
C PHE A 584 -47.60 -9.64 94.28
N LEU A 585 -46.61 -8.69 94.17
CA LEU A 585 -45.25 -8.72 93.46
C LEU A 585 -45.15 -8.69 91.88
N ALA A 586 -44.05 -8.39 91.13
CA ALA A 586 -42.66 -7.78 91.29
C ALA A 586 -41.96 -7.36 89.91
N ASP A 587 -40.64 -6.99 89.92
CA ASP A 587 -39.70 -6.42 88.87
C ASP A 587 -38.50 -7.39 88.50
N PRO A 588 -37.38 -7.10 87.76
CA PRO A 588 -37.06 -6.28 86.53
C PRO A 588 -35.98 -6.88 85.50
N ALA A 589 -35.72 -6.17 84.37
CA ALA A 589 -34.43 -5.94 83.60
C ALA A 589 -33.41 -7.02 83.06
N SER A 590 -32.61 -6.60 82.03
CA SER A 590 -31.16 -6.88 81.76
C SER A 590 -30.62 -7.82 80.60
N ALA A 591 -30.23 -7.21 79.46
CA ALA A 591 -28.91 -7.21 78.74
C ALA A 591 -28.06 -8.48 78.35
N SER A 592 -27.07 -8.23 77.43
CA SER A 592 -25.84 -9.00 77.05
C SER A 592 -25.91 -10.10 75.95
N ALA A 593 -24.82 -10.62 75.34
CA ALA A 593 -23.56 -10.05 74.76
C ALA A 593 -22.68 -11.12 74.05
N SER A 594 -21.76 -10.73 73.13
CA SER A 594 -20.62 -11.54 72.57
C SER A 594 -21.02 -12.66 71.57
N THR A 595 -20.19 -13.29 70.70
CA THR A 595 -18.72 -13.34 70.36
C THR A 595 -18.57 -13.97 68.92
N SER A 596 -17.44 -14.19 68.19
CA SER A 596 -15.97 -13.99 68.31
C SER A 596 -15.24 -14.08 66.91
N ARG A 597 -13.91 -13.79 66.88
CA ARG A 597 -12.75 -14.44 66.16
C ARG A 597 -12.97 -15.38 64.92
N ALA A 598 -12.06 -15.51 63.93
CA ALA A 598 -10.71 -14.93 63.68
C ALA A 598 -10.09 -15.32 62.29
N LYS A 599 -8.92 -14.73 61.95
CA LYS A 599 -7.81 -15.29 61.09
C LYS A 599 -8.03 -15.29 59.53
N ARG A 600 -7.03 -15.18 58.61
CA ARG A 600 -5.53 -15.04 58.68
C ARG A 600 -4.83 -14.72 57.31
N ARG A 601 -4.06 -13.60 57.22
CA ARG A 601 -2.75 -13.38 56.49
C ARG A 601 -2.67 -13.35 54.92
N GLU A 602 -1.95 -12.38 54.29
CA GLU A 602 -0.51 -12.27 53.83
C GLU A 602 -0.23 -12.84 52.40
N THR A 603 0.62 -12.33 51.48
CA THR A 603 1.44 -11.07 51.32
C THR A 603 2.07 -10.94 49.89
N HIS A 604 2.42 -9.70 49.47
CA HIS A 604 3.37 -9.27 48.39
C HIS A 604 2.97 -9.45 46.89
N LYS A 605 3.31 -8.59 45.90
CA LYS A 605 4.48 -7.70 45.56
C LYS A 605 5.67 -8.52 45.00
N VAL A 606 6.42 -8.21 43.92
CA VAL A 606 7.04 -6.99 43.33
C VAL A 606 7.25 -7.15 41.79
N ALA A 607 7.60 -6.09 41.04
CA ALA A 607 7.99 -6.12 39.62
C ALA A 607 9.49 -5.81 39.39
N CYS A 608 10.07 -6.19 38.23
CA CYS A 608 11.47 -5.94 37.86
C CYS A 608 11.59 -5.40 36.42
N ILE A 609 12.55 -4.49 36.17
CA ILE A 609 12.94 -3.95 34.85
C ILE A 609 14.47 -3.83 34.81
N ASP A 610 15.01 -3.98 33.59
CA ASP A 610 16.38 -3.78 33.11
C ASP A 610 17.52 -4.73 33.56
N ASP A 611 18.44 -4.89 32.62
CA ASP A 611 19.70 -5.64 32.68
C ASP A 611 20.77 -4.82 31.93
N GLY A 612 22.04 -4.96 32.33
CA GLY A 612 23.07 -3.94 32.09
C GLY A 612 23.81 -4.00 30.75
N THR A 613 24.08 -2.80 30.20
CA THR A 613 25.33 -2.39 29.53
C THR A 613 26.28 -3.48 29.01
N ASP A 614 26.43 -3.56 27.68
CA ASP A 614 27.65 -4.02 26.98
C ASP A 614 28.38 -2.77 26.42
N GLU A 615 29.71 -2.75 26.42
CA GLU A 615 30.50 -1.65 25.83
C GLU A 615 30.59 -1.80 24.30
N ASP A 616 30.20 -0.75 23.55
CA ASP A 616 30.13 -0.79 22.08
C ASP A 616 31.51 -0.44 21.45
N PRO A 617 32.05 -1.27 20.54
CA PRO A 617 33.35 -1.01 19.92
C PRO A 617 33.27 0.14 18.90
N GLU A 618 34.24 1.07 18.94
CA GLU A 618 34.34 2.32 18.15
C GLU A 618 33.33 2.43 16.98
N THR A 619 32.17 3.02 17.29
CA THR A 619 31.03 3.07 16.39
C THR A 619 31.35 3.91 15.15
N TYR A 620 31.76 3.27 14.05
CA TYR A 620 32.08 3.96 12.81
C TYR A 620 30.83 4.61 12.20
N CYS A 621 30.68 5.91 12.43
CA CYS A 621 29.77 6.76 11.69
C CYS A 621 30.26 6.89 10.25
N CYS A 622 29.48 6.36 9.30
CA CYS A 622 29.64 6.67 7.89
C CYS A 622 29.21 8.12 7.66
N PRO A 623 29.89 8.92 6.82
CA PRO A 623 29.36 10.21 6.41
C PRO A 623 27.96 10.05 5.81
N ASP A 624 27.02 10.91 6.21
CA ASP A 624 25.74 11.02 5.54
C ASP A 624 25.93 11.47 4.08
N ALA A 625 24.97 11.12 3.24
CA ALA A 625 24.90 11.62 1.86
C ALA A 625 24.56 13.12 1.85
N ASP A 626 24.92 13.81 0.76
CA ASP A 626 24.69 15.25 0.61
C ASP A 626 23.21 15.58 0.33
N PHE A 627 22.45 14.65 -0.29
CA PHE A 627 21.05 14.86 -0.72
C PHE A 627 20.07 13.69 -0.45
N ASN A 628 20.44 12.43 -0.74
CA ASN A 628 19.52 11.28 -0.76
C ASN A 628 19.70 10.32 0.42
N ASN A 629 18.59 9.80 0.96
CA ASN A 629 18.62 8.84 2.06
C ASN A 629 18.72 7.38 1.57
N PHE A 630 19.87 6.75 1.82
CA PHE A 630 20.14 5.33 1.46
C PHE A 630 19.82 4.32 2.58
N ASN A 631 19.30 4.74 3.73
CA ASN A 631 19.13 3.87 4.90
C ASN A 631 18.02 2.80 4.71
N THR A 632 18.41 1.52 4.73
CA THR A 632 17.46 0.39 4.70
C THR A 632 16.78 0.18 6.05
N THR A 633 15.45 0.08 6.04
CA THR A 633 14.62 -0.18 7.24
C THR A 633 14.06 -1.60 7.24
N MET A 634 13.51 -2.07 8.37
CA MET A 634 12.86 -3.41 8.43
C MET A 634 11.70 -3.56 7.44
N SER A 635 10.96 -2.48 7.18
CA SER A 635 9.88 -2.39 6.20
C SER A 635 10.33 -2.56 4.74
N SER A 636 11.62 -2.41 4.43
CA SER A 636 12.16 -2.63 3.09
C SER A 636 12.24 -4.12 2.70
N PHE A 637 12.15 -5.04 3.66
CA PHE A 637 12.36 -6.47 3.43
C PHE A 637 11.06 -7.23 3.10
N ALA A 638 11.15 -8.14 2.13
CA ALA A 638 10.12 -9.12 1.79
C ALA A 638 10.69 -10.54 1.70
N VAL A 639 9.88 -11.54 2.07
CA VAL A 639 10.34 -12.94 2.10
C VAL A 639 10.51 -13.48 0.67
N GLY A 640 11.76 -13.65 0.28
CA GLY A 640 12.15 -14.28 -0.98
C GLY A 640 13.11 -13.45 -1.83
N GLN A 641 13.25 -12.15 -1.55
CA GLN A 641 14.21 -11.24 -2.17
C GLN A 641 15.66 -11.72 -1.99
N ILE A 642 16.55 -11.23 -2.86
CA ILE A 642 18.00 -11.37 -2.73
C ILE A 642 18.58 -10.01 -2.35
N TRP A 643 19.41 -9.95 -1.33
CA TRP A 643 20.03 -8.71 -0.87
C TRP A 643 21.55 -8.78 -0.90
N ALA A 644 22.16 -7.62 -1.10
CA ALA A 644 23.56 -7.34 -0.82
C ALA A 644 23.76 -7.03 0.67
N LEU A 645 24.85 -7.57 1.24
CA LEU A 645 25.25 -7.42 2.62
C LEU A 645 26.72 -7.03 2.70
N TYR A 646 27.03 -6.15 3.65
CA TYR A 646 28.38 -5.67 3.93
C TYR A 646 29.28 -6.81 4.42
N ASP A 647 30.47 -6.93 3.83
CA ASP A 647 31.42 -8.00 4.17
C ASP A 647 32.40 -7.61 5.30
N PRO A 648 33.09 -8.58 5.93
CA PRO A 648 33.92 -8.32 7.10
C PRO A 648 35.39 -7.96 6.77
N LEU A 649 35.74 -7.68 5.50
CA LEU A 649 37.11 -7.40 5.08
C LEU A 649 37.39 -5.90 4.87
N ASP A 650 36.46 -5.18 4.25
CA ASP A 650 36.52 -3.72 4.03
C ASP A 650 35.14 -3.04 4.11
N HIS A 651 34.11 -3.78 4.54
CA HIS A 651 32.73 -3.34 4.66
C HIS A 651 32.01 -2.99 3.35
N MET A 652 32.53 -3.40 2.19
CA MET A 652 31.80 -3.24 0.92
C MET A 652 30.66 -4.29 0.76
N PRO A 653 29.55 -3.96 0.07
CA PRO A 653 28.33 -4.80 -0.01
C PRO A 653 28.47 -5.99 -0.98
N ARG A 654 29.39 -6.91 -0.70
CA ARG A 654 29.81 -7.99 -1.62
C ARG A 654 29.22 -9.37 -1.32
N TYR A 655 28.55 -9.56 -0.19
CA TYR A 655 27.95 -10.85 0.18
C TYR A 655 26.47 -10.86 -0.17
N TYR A 656 25.99 -11.93 -0.79
CA TYR A 656 24.56 -12.06 -1.14
C TYR A 656 23.83 -13.09 -0.28
N ALA A 657 22.58 -12.79 0.06
CA ALA A 657 21.72 -13.74 0.75
C ALA A 657 20.24 -13.60 0.36
N ARG A 658 19.53 -14.73 0.33
CA ARG A 658 18.08 -14.79 0.14
C ARG A 658 17.35 -14.66 1.48
N ILE A 659 16.41 -13.73 1.57
CA ILE A 659 15.53 -13.60 2.75
C ILE A 659 14.59 -14.82 2.83
N ARG A 660 14.51 -15.44 4.01
CA ARG A 660 13.66 -16.59 4.31
C ARG A 660 12.55 -16.32 5.33
N LYS A 661 12.80 -15.43 6.28
CA LYS A 661 11.86 -15.01 7.33
C LYS A 661 12.32 -13.68 7.91
N ILE A 662 11.38 -12.77 8.14
CA ILE A 662 11.60 -11.53 8.89
C ILE A 662 11.22 -11.81 10.36
N MET A 663 11.94 -11.24 11.33
CA MET A 663 11.78 -11.55 12.76
C MET A 663 11.69 -10.29 13.61
N GLU A 664 10.61 -9.54 13.43
CA GLU A 664 10.14 -8.55 14.41
C GLU A 664 9.69 -9.24 15.73
N PRO A 665 9.78 -8.56 16.88
CA PRO A 665 10.41 -7.25 17.10
C PRO A 665 11.95 -7.31 17.17
N LYS A 666 12.58 -8.48 16.97
CA LYS A 666 14.01 -8.71 17.24
C LYS A 666 14.99 -8.12 16.21
N LEU A 667 14.53 -7.25 15.31
CA LEU A 667 15.32 -6.53 14.28
C LEU A 667 16.33 -7.41 13.51
N ARG A 668 15.93 -8.66 13.25
CA ARG A 668 16.76 -9.73 12.69
C ARG A 668 16.09 -10.36 11.47
N VAL A 669 16.90 -10.76 10.50
CA VAL A 669 16.45 -11.37 9.25
C VAL A 669 17.02 -12.79 9.16
N GLY A 670 16.15 -13.78 9.02
CA GLY A 670 16.51 -15.17 8.74
C GLY A 670 16.83 -15.32 7.26
N VAL A 671 18.08 -15.70 6.94
CA VAL A 671 18.62 -15.69 5.58
C VAL A 671 19.09 -17.08 5.12
N ARG A 672 19.33 -17.20 3.81
CA ARG A 672 20.16 -18.26 3.22
C ARG A 672 21.21 -17.63 2.31
N TRP A 673 22.48 -17.81 2.67
CA TRP A 673 23.61 -17.28 1.91
C TRP A 673 23.66 -17.82 0.48
N LEU A 674 24.29 -17.06 -0.38
CA LEU A 674 24.61 -17.41 -1.76
C LEU A 674 26.12 -17.55 -1.87
N GLU A 675 26.56 -18.75 -2.27
CA GLU A 675 27.97 -19.06 -2.44
C GLU A 675 28.29 -19.03 -3.94
N PRO A 676 29.34 -18.31 -4.41
CA PRO A 676 29.69 -18.29 -5.82
C PRO A 676 30.10 -19.69 -6.30
N LYS A 677 29.72 -20.04 -7.53
CA LYS A 677 29.98 -21.33 -8.16
C LYS A 677 31.40 -21.37 -8.74
N GLN A 678 32.37 -21.63 -7.86
CA GLN A 678 33.79 -21.77 -8.23
C GLN A 678 33.98 -22.88 -9.28
N THR A 679 34.85 -22.62 -10.27
CA THR A 679 35.33 -23.62 -11.24
C THR A 679 36.59 -24.33 -10.70
N ALA A 680 37.13 -25.32 -11.42
CA ALA A 680 38.22 -26.17 -10.91
C ALA A 680 39.62 -25.49 -10.82
N ALA A 681 39.77 -24.22 -11.25
CA ALA A 681 41.07 -23.54 -11.37
C ALA A 681 41.54 -22.75 -10.13
N TRP A 682 40.82 -22.83 -9.00
CA TRP A 682 40.84 -21.83 -7.91
C TRP A 682 41.50 -22.31 -6.60
N ASN A 683 42.75 -22.78 -6.67
CA ASN A 683 43.44 -23.40 -5.51
C ASN A 683 44.04 -22.42 -4.46
N LYS A 684 43.68 -21.13 -4.47
CA LYS A 684 44.04 -20.14 -3.42
C LYS A 684 42.89 -19.13 -3.25
N LYS A 685 42.75 -18.55 -2.05
CA LYS A 685 41.71 -17.56 -1.71
C LYS A 685 41.61 -16.46 -2.79
N PRO A 686 40.49 -16.36 -3.54
CA PRO A 686 40.31 -15.31 -4.54
C PRO A 686 39.83 -14.00 -3.90
N ALA A 687 39.82 -12.92 -4.69
CA ALA A 687 39.02 -11.74 -4.37
C ALA A 687 37.51 -12.10 -4.30
N PRO A 688 36.68 -11.35 -3.55
CA PRO A 688 35.24 -11.62 -3.46
C PRO A 688 34.56 -11.60 -4.83
N ILE A 689 33.71 -12.59 -5.09
CA ILE A 689 33.00 -12.78 -6.37
C ILE A 689 31.57 -12.26 -6.21
N ALA A 690 31.29 -11.10 -6.83
CA ALA A 690 30.02 -10.39 -6.72
C ALA A 690 29.13 -10.47 -7.97
N CYS A 691 29.50 -11.28 -8.96
CA CYS A 691 28.75 -11.46 -10.20
C CYS A 691 28.79 -12.92 -10.68
N GLY A 692 27.91 -13.30 -11.61
CA GLY A 692 27.85 -14.64 -12.20
C GLY A 692 26.91 -15.59 -11.46
N GLU A 693 27.21 -16.90 -11.47
CA GLU A 693 26.31 -17.94 -10.95
C GLU A 693 26.57 -18.28 -9.48
N PHE A 694 25.52 -18.24 -8.66
CA PHE A 694 25.53 -18.54 -7.23
C PHE A 694 24.67 -19.77 -6.90
N LYS A 695 25.17 -20.61 -6.00
CA LYS A 695 24.46 -21.73 -5.38
C LYS A 695 23.93 -21.32 -4.00
N TYR A 696 22.77 -21.83 -3.60
CA TYR A 696 22.21 -21.54 -2.28
C TYR A 696 22.93 -22.31 -1.15
N GLY A 697 23.69 -21.59 -0.34
CA GLY A 697 24.50 -22.09 0.78
C GLY A 697 23.75 -22.29 2.11
N LYS A 698 24.48 -22.09 3.21
CA LYS A 698 24.03 -22.20 4.61
C LYS A 698 22.87 -21.25 4.95
N LYS A 699 22.02 -21.65 5.91
CA LYS A 699 20.97 -20.80 6.52
C LYS A 699 21.48 -20.24 7.85
N THR A 700 21.25 -18.95 8.12
CA THR A 700 21.60 -18.27 9.39
C THR A 700 20.59 -17.16 9.69
N THR A 701 20.82 -16.39 10.76
CA THR A 701 20.09 -15.16 11.07
C THR A 701 21.09 -14.01 11.19
N SER A 702 20.81 -12.87 10.57
CA SER A 702 21.66 -11.67 10.54
C SER A 702 20.96 -10.47 11.20
N LYS A 703 21.73 -9.47 11.68
CA LYS A 703 21.17 -8.14 12.04
C LYS A 703 20.72 -7.43 10.74
N HIS A 704 19.65 -6.62 10.79
CA HIS A 704 19.17 -5.87 9.61
C HIS A 704 20.18 -4.84 9.10
N LEU A 705 20.96 -4.20 9.98
CA LEU A 705 22.04 -3.26 9.63
C LEU A 705 23.19 -3.87 8.80
N MET A 706 23.19 -5.19 8.57
CA MET A 706 24.17 -5.82 7.67
C MET A 706 23.77 -5.74 6.19
N PHE A 707 22.56 -5.28 5.88
CA PHE A 707 21.99 -5.24 4.53
C PHE A 707 22.18 -3.86 3.92
N SER A 708 22.57 -3.81 2.64
CA SER A 708 22.73 -2.57 1.88
C SER A 708 21.51 -2.33 0.97
N HIS A 709 21.24 -3.24 0.03
CA HIS A 709 20.20 -3.06 -0.98
C HIS A 709 19.72 -4.39 -1.60
N GLU A 710 18.52 -4.40 -2.22
CA GLU A 710 18.04 -5.54 -3.02
C GLU A 710 18.84 -5.67 -4.33
N MET A 711 19.12 -6.92 -4.71
CA MET A 711 19.78 -7.31 -5.96
C MET A 711 18.82 -8.03 -6.90
N HIS A 712 18.76 -7.57 -8.14
CA HIS A 712 18.10 -8.31 -9.22
C HIS A 712 18.80 -9.67 -9.43
N HIS A 713 18.02 -10.72 -9.74
CA HIS A 713 18.56 -12.06 -9.96
C HIS A 713 17.74 -12.87 -10.95
N VAL A 714 18.44 -13.60 -11.84
CA VAL A 714 17.83 -14.52 -12.80
C VAL A 714 17.92 -15.94 -12.25
N ARG A 715 16.78 -16.65 -12.15
CA ARG A 715 16.72 -18.01 -11.60
C ARG A 715 16.99 -19.07 -12.68
N LYS A 716 18.11 -19.79 -12.57
CA LYS A 716 18.48 -20.85 -13.52
C LYS A 716 17.96 -22.24 -13.12
N LYS A 717 17.89 -23.15 -14.09
CA LYS A 717 17.55 -24.58 -13.86
C LYS A 717 18.64 -25.22 -12.99
N LYS A 718 18.27 -26.15 -12.09
CA LYS A 718 19.13 -26.84 -11.08
C LYS A 718 19.59 -26.02 -9.84
N LYS A 719 18.68 -25.26 -9.21
CA LYS A 719 18.87 -24.66 -7.86
C LYS A 719 20.02 -23.63 -7.74
N SER A 720 20.39 -22.97 -8.83
CA SER A 720 21.26 -21.79 -8.83
C SER A 720 20.51 -20.53 -9.27
N ILE A 721 21.11 -19.38 -9.03
CA ILE A 721 20.69 -18.07 -9.56
C ILE A 721 21.90 -17.40 -10.22
N THR A 722 21.66 -16.40 -11.06
CA THR A 722 22.67 -15.50 -11.61
C THR A 722 22.39 -14.08 -11.16
N ILE A 723 23.42 -13.38 -10.70
CA ILE A 723 23.40 -11.96 -10.34
C ILE A 723 24.48 -11.30 -11.19
N ASN A 724 24.09 -10.37 -12.06
CA ASN A 724 24.96 -9.65 -12.97
C ASN A 724 24.60 -8.16 -12.94
N PRO A 725 25.53 -7.26 -13.33
CA PRO A 725 25.23 -5.85 -13.57
C PRO A 725 24.16 -5.67 -14.63
N ARG A 726 23.35 -4.61 -14.48
CA ARG A 726 22.28 -4.26 -15.42
C ARG A 726 22.37 -2.81 -15.87
N LYS A 727 21.83 -2.50 -17.05
CA LYS A 727 21.83 -1.16 -17.64
C LYS A 727 21.19 -0.14 -16.70
N GLY A 728 21.87 0.99 -16.52
CA GLY A 728 21.50 2.06 -15.60
C GLY A 728 22.00 1.88 -14.15
N GLU A 729 22.46 0.68 -13.74
CA GLU A 729 23.03 0.49 -12.41
C GLU A 729 24.45 1.07 -12.30
N THR A 730 24.78 1.61 -11.12
CA THR A 730 26.16 1.96 -10.76
C THR A 730 26.87 0.80 -10.08
N TRP A 731 28.11 0.54 -10.46
CA TRP A 731 28.93 -0.55 -9.94
C TRP A 731 30.37 -0.08 -9.65
N ALA A 732 31.00 -0.69 -8.65
CA ALA A 732 32.42 -0.56 -8.37
C ALA A 732 33.21 -1.69 -9.04
N LEU A 733 34.18 -1.32 -9.88
CA LEU A 733 35.17 -2.22 -10.47
C LEU A 733 36.43 -2.23 -9.60
N PHE A 734 37.15 -3.36 -9.53
CA PHE A 734 38.49 -3.37 -8.95
C PHE A 734 39.47 -2.58 -9.85
N SER A 735 40.10 -1.53 -9.32
CA SER A 735 41.11 -0.74 -10.04
C SER A 735 42.33 -1.57 -10.38
N GLY A 736 42.90 -1.35 -11.57
CA GLY A 736 44.11 -2.03 -12.03
C GLY A 736 43.97 -3.55 -12.16
N TRP A 737 42.74 -4.08 -12.19
CA TRP A 737 42.47 -5.49 -12.46
C TRP A 737 42.90 -5.85 -13.89
N SER A 738 43.51 -7.03 -14.07
CA SER A 738 43.82 -7.61 -15.38
C SER A 738 43.61 -9.12 -15.41
N ARG A 739 43.55 -9.67 -16.64
CA ARG A 739 43.44 -11.12 -16.90
C ARG A 739 44.47 -11.95 -16.12
N ASP A 740 45.68 -11.43 -15.93
CA ASP A 740 46.79 -12.14 -15.31
C ASP A 740 46.90 -11.87 -13.80
N ASN A 741 46.48 -10.70 -13.33
CA ASN A 741 46.59 -10.31 -11.91
C ASN A 741 45.37 -10.69 -11.05
N ARG A 742 44.37 -11.40 -11.61
CA ARG A 742 43.17 -11.95 -10.92
C ARG A 742 43.41 -12.61 -9.54
N LYS A 743 44.64 -13.10 -9.29
CA LYS A 743 45.07 -13.80 -8.07
C LYS A 743 45.91 -12.92 -7.10
N GLN A 744 46.13 -11.65 -7.43
CA GLN A 744 47.03 -10.74 -6.72
C GLN A 744 46.31 -9.60 -5.99
N GLN A 745 45.07 -9.29 -6.38
CA GLN A 745 44.19 -8.33 -5.70
C GLN A 745 44.03 -8.69 -4.20
N LYS A 746 44.33 -7.73 -3.31
CA LYS A 746 44.33 -7.87 -1.85
C LYS A 746 43.74 -6.62 -1.18
N PRO A 747 43.19 -6.72 0.04
CA PRO A 747 42.85 -5.55 0.83
C PRO A 747 44.09 -4.70 1.18
N PRO A 748 43.95 -3.36 1.31
CA PRO A 748 42.78 -2.57 0.94
C PRO A 748 42.64 -2.51 -0.60
N TYR A 749 41.47 -2.88 -1.11
CA TYR A 749 41.20 -2.81 -2.54
C TYR A 749 40.97 -1.36 -2.98
N LYS A 750 41.27 -1.05 -4.24
CA LYS A 750 40.96 0.23 -4.88
C LYS A 750 39.86 0.03 -5.93
N TYR A 751 39.10 1.08 -6.19
CA TYR A 751 37.90 1.01 -7.02
C TYR A 751 37.80 2.11 -8.06
N ASP A 752 37.36 1.69 -9.24
CA ASP A 752 36.91 2.56 -10.33
C ASP A 752 35.38 2.47 -10.35
N PHE A 753 34.67 3.60 -10.25
CA PHE A 753 33.20 3.61 -10.26
C PHE A 753 32.67 3.76 -11.69
N VAL A 754 31.65 3.00 -12.05
CA VAL A 754 31.09 2.99 -13.41
C VAL A 754 29.56 2.89 -13.42
N ARG A 755 28.90 3.52 -14.40
CA ARG A 755 27.49 3.28 -14.75
C ARG A 755 27.42 2.30 -15.92
N VAL A 756 26.56 1.30 -15.84
CA VAL A 756 26.36 0.32 -16.92
C VAL A 756 25.51 0.92 -18.04
N VAL A 757 26.01 0.85 -19.27
CA VAL A 757 25.40 1.44 -20.48
C VAL A 757 24.71 0.37 -21.35
N SER A 758 25.22 -0.86 -21.35
CA SER A 758 24.59 -2.04 -21.95
C SER A 758 24.84 -3.28 -21.07
N ASP A 759 23.85 -4.16 -20.98
CA ASP A 759 23.87 -5.40 -20.20
C ASP A 759 23.59 -6.65 -21.07
N ASP A 760 23.80 -6.52 -22.39
CA ASP A 760 23.56 -7.52 -23.44
C ASP A 760 24.57 -8.68 -23.42
N LEU A 761 24.58 -9.44 -22.32
CA LEU A 761 25.47 -10.58 -22.06
C LEU A 761 25.34 -11.78 -23.02
N ASP A 762 24.30 -11.80 -23.86
CA ASP A 762 24.12 -12.79 -24.93
C ASP A 762 24.71 -12.31 -26.28
N SER A 763 25.32 -11.11 -26.33
CA SER A 763 26.23 -10.67 -27.40
C SER A 763 27.66 -11.13 -27.14
N ASP A 764 28.47 -11.27 -28.19
CA ASP A 764 29.91 -11.54 -28.06
C ASP A 764 30.70 -10.34 -27.49
N ASP A 765 30.09 -9.15 -27.46
CA ASP A 765 30.71 -7.91 -26.95
C ASP A 765 30.81 -7.91 -25.41
N GLY A 766 29.70 -8.12 -24.70
CA GLY A 766 29.62 -8.13 -23.23
C GLY A 766 29.01 -6.87 -22.61
N ILE A 767 29.45 -6.48 -21.40
CA ILE A 767 28.84 -5.38 -20.63
C ILE A 767 29.57 -4.05 -20.94
N GLY A 768 28.87 -3.10 -21.55
CA GLY A 768 29.36 -1.74 -21.75
C GLY A 768 29.22 -0.90 -20.49
N VAL A 769 30.29 -0.21 -20.09
CA VAL A 769 30.33 0.64 -18.88
C VAL A 769 30.97 2.00 -19.16
N ALA A 770 30.49 3.03 -18.48
CA ALA A 770 31.03 4.40 -18.51
C ALA A 770 31.61 4.79 -17.16
N TYR A 771 32.81 5.37 -17.13
CA TYR A 771 33.49 5.77 -15.89
C TYR A 771 32.84 6.99 -15.23
N LEU A 772 32.90 7.01 -13.90
CA LEU A 772 32.37 8.04 -13.03
C LEU A 772 33.51 8.70 -12.23
N ALA A 773 33.74 9.98 -12.46
CA ALA A 773 34.69 10.80 -11.71
C ALA A 773 33.99 11.54 -10.57
N ARG A 774 34.60 11.58 -9.37
CA ARG A 774 34.05 12.31 -8.21
C ARG A 774 33.98 13.81 -8.53
N VAL A 775 32.91 14.47 -8.08
CA VAL A 775 32.78 15.94 -8.13
C VAL A 775 33.39 16.52 -6.85
N GLU A 776 34.31 17.47 -6.98
CA GLU A 776 34.93 18.14 -5.83
C GLU A 776 33.90 18.99 -5.05
N GLY A 777 34.12 19.13 -3.74
CA GLY A 777 33.21 19.84 -2.83
C GLY A 777 32.08 18.99 -2.23
N TYR A 778 31.80 17.80 -2.78
CA TYR A 778 30.72 16.91 -2.35
C TYR A 778 31.26 15.64 -1.67
N THR A 779 30.45 15.02 -0.81
CA THR A 779 30.78 13.79 -0.07
C THR A 779 30.83 12.58 -1.00
N SER A 780 29.76 12.35 -1.76
CA SER A 780 29.61 11.16 -2.62
C SER A 780 28.96 11.42 -4.00
N VAL A 781 29.02 12.65 -4.50
CA VAL A 781 28.59 12.99 -5.88
C VAL A 781 29.68 12.67 -6.90
N TYR A 782 29.29 12.00 -7.99
CA TYR A 782 30.14 11.62 -9.12
C TYR A 782 29.44 11.99 -10.45
N LYS A 783 30.18 12.30 -11.50
CA LYS A 783 29.63 12.54 -12.85
C LYS A 783 30.32 11.65 -13.88
N LEU A 784 29.73 11.49 -15.06
CA LEU A 784 30.42 10.88 -16.20
C LEU A 784 31.75 11.62 -16.44
N GLY A 785 32.85 10.87 -16.47
CA GLY A 785 34.19 11.45 -16.49
C GLY A 785 35.25 10.42 -16.83
N GLU A 786 36.33 10.89 -17.43
CA GLU A 786 37.41 10.03 -17.93
C GLU A 786 38.21 9.42 -16.78
N GLN A 787 38.50 8.12 -16.86
CA GLN A 787 39.41 7.45 -15.93
C GLN A 787 40.42 6.60 -16.71
N HIS A 788 41.70 6.68 -16.35
CA HIS A 788 42.81 5.96 -16.99
C HIS A 788 42.95 6.20 -18.52
N GLY A 789 42.55 7.37 -19.02
CA GLY A 789 42.58 7.69 -20.46
C GLY A 789 41.31 7.29 -21.24
N VAL A 790 40.24 6.88 -20.55
CA VAL A 790 39.06 6.24 -21.16
C VAL A 790 37.76 6.75 -20.52
N LEU A 791 36.76 7.11 -21.34
CA LEU A 791 35.42 7.49 -20.89
C LEU A 791 34.47 6.28 -20.76
N GLN A 792 34.50 5.36 -21.73
CA GLN A 792 33.68 4.15 -21.76
C GLN A 792 34.49 2.95 -22.23
N MET A 793 34.17 1.76 -21.72
CA MET A 793 34.77 0.51 -22.17
C MET A 793 33.80 -0.66 -22.10
N ILE A 794 34.17 -1.77 -22.73
CA ILE A 794 33.41 -3.02 -22.70
C ILE A 794 34.14 -4.02 -21.81
N ILE A 795 33.41 -4.71 -20.93
CA ILE A 795 33.91 -5.80 -20.08
C ILE A 795 33.33 -7.11 -20.61
N SER A 796 34.20 -7.96 -21.15
CA SER A 796 33.80 -9.26 -21.72
C SER A 796 33.29 -10.22 -20.65
N SER A 797 32.50 -11.21 -21.09
CA SER A 797 31.92 -12.24 -20.22
C SER A 797 32.95 -13.08 -19.42
N ASP A 798 34.22 -13.11 -19.84
CA ASP A 798 35.31 -13.76 -19.11
C ASP A 798 36.16 -12.81 -18.23
N GLU A 799 35.88 -11.50 -18.27
CA GLU A 799 36.45 -10.47 -17.39
C GLU A 799 35.48 -9.95 -16.32
N MET A 800 34.23 -10.44 -16.30
CA MET A 800 33.20 -10.18 -15.29
C MET A 800 33.69 -10.09 -13.84
N LEU A 801 34.70 -10.88 -13.45
CA LEU A 801 35.33 -10.85 -12.12
C LEU A 801 36.08 -9.55 -11.78
N ARG A 802 36.05 -8.53 -12.66
CA ARG A 802 36.43 -7.15 -12.37
C ARG A 802 35.35 -6.39 -11.58
N PHE A 803 34.07 -6.76 -11.71
CA PHE A 803 32.97 -6.19 -10.91
C PHE A 803 33.08 -6.64 -9.44
N SER A 804 33.11 -5.67 -8.51
CA SER A 804 33.29 -5.92 -7.08
C SER A 804 31.99 -5.82 -6.27
N HIS A 805 31.12 -4.88 -6.59
CA HIS A 805 29.78 -4.73 -6.01
C HIS A 805 28.97 -3.70 -6.80
N ARG A 806 27.64 -3.79 -6.67
CA ARG A 806 26.74 -2.70 -7.03
C ARG A 806 26.81 -1.60 -5.97
N VAL A 807 26.70 -0.35 -6.40
CA VAL A 807 26.64 0.83 -5.54
C VAL A 807 25.26 1.46 -5.73
N PRO A 808 24.42 1.58 -4.68
CA PRO A 808 23.17 2.32 -4.78
C PRO A 808 23.44 3.76 -5.20
N SER A 809 22.62 4.30 -6.10
CA SER A 809 22.84 5.62 -6.69
C SER A 809 21.54 6.28 -7.14
N PHE A 810 21.43 7.59 -6.93
CA PHE A 810 20.38 8.44 -7.49
C PHE A 810 20.96 9.40 -8.54
N GLU A 811 20.19 9.69 -9.59
CA GLU A 811 20.56 10.60 -10.68
C GLU A 811 20.10 12.02 -10.32
N LEU A 812 21.02 12.99 -10.35
CA LEU A 812 20.81 14.36 -9.87
C LEU A 812 20.45 15.32 -11.03
N THR A 813 19.52 16.21 -10.74
CA THR A 813 18.96 17.23 -11.65
C THR A 813 19.85 18.46 -11.82
N GLY A 814 20.77 18.69 -10.87
CA GLY A 814 21.57 19.91 -10.76
C GLY A 814 20.90 21.03 -9.96
N ASP A 815 19.64 20.85 -9.56
CA ASP A 815 18.86 21.84 -8.81
C ASP A 815 18.97 21.66 -7.28
N GLU A 816 19.56 20.54 -6.82
CA GLU A 816 19.65 20.18 -5.40
C GLU A 816 20.52 21.15 -4.59
N ARG A 817 21.56 21.72 -5.23
CA ARG A 817 22.39 22.81 -4.67
C ARG A 817 23.21 23.47 -5.78
N LYS A 818 23.39 24.80 -5.69
CA LYS A 818 24.32 25.54 -6.56
C LYS A 818 25.70 24.87 -6.60
N GLY A 819 26.10 24.41 -7.79
CA GLY A 819 27.36 23.70 -8.04
C GLY A 819 27.22 22.21 -8.37
N VAL A 820 26.04 21.61 -8.15
CA VAL A 820 25.77 20.22 -8.56
C VAL A 820 25.65 20.16 -10.08
N PRO A 821 26.42 19.31 -10.79
CA PRO A 821 26.25 19.14 -12.22
C PRO A 821 24.97 18.35 -12.51
N ALA A 822 24.12 18.84 -13.43
CA ALA A 822 22.99 18.07 -13.94
C ALA A 822 23.47 16.78 -14.63
N GLY A 823 22.76 15.66 -14.39
CA GLY A 823 23.20 14.34 -14.87
C GLY A 823 24.42 13.78 -14.13
N SER A 824 24.71 14.29 -12.93
CA SER A 824 25.58 13.62 -11.96
C SER A 824 24.80 12.59 -11.14
N PHE A 825 25.51 11.86 -10.30
CA PHE A 825 25.03 10.74 -9.52
C PHE A 825 25.49 10.89 -8.08
N GLU A 826 24.55 10.88 -7.15
CA GLU A 826 24.91 10.64 -5.76
C GLU A 826 25.00 9.14 -5.50
N LEU A 827 26.11 8.71 -4.93
CA LEU A 827 26.39 7.32 -4.60
C LEU A 827 26.25 7.11 -3.08
N ASP A 828 25.75 5.94 -2.66
CA ASP A 828 25.65 5.56 -1.23
C ASP A 828 27.04 5.60 -0.56
N PRO A 829 27.30 6.49 0.42
CA PRO A 829 28.59 6.58 1.10
C PRO A 829 29.01 5.26 1.80
N ALA A 830 28.05 4.44 2.24
CA ALA A 830 28.34 3.15 2.88
C ALA A 830 28.83 2.08 1.88
N ALA A 831 28.59 2.28 0.59
CA ALA A 831 29.11 1.47 -0.50
C ALA A 831 30.36 2.08 -1.17
N ILE A 832 31.04 3.03 -0.51
CA ILE A 832 32.25 3.71 -1.01
C ILE A 832 33.38 3.57 0.02
N PRO A 833 34.64 3.30 -0.39
CA PRO A 833 35.77 3.24 0.54
C PRO A 833 36.04 4.59 1.21
N LYS A 834 36.36 4.56 2.51
CA LYS A 834 36.59 5.77 3.33
C LYS A 834 37.62 6.74 2.75
N ASP A 835 38.63 6.24 2.05
CA ASP A 835 39.65 7.08 1.38
C ASP A 835 39.09 7.89 0.19
N CYS A 836 38.02 7.40 -0.46
CA CYS A 836 37.37 8.08 -1.59
C CYS A 836 36.40 9.18 -1.15
N LEU A 837 35.90 9.15 0.10
CA LEU A 837 34.92 10.10 0.64
C LEU A 837 35.52 11.42 1.16
N LYS A 838 36.83 11.47 1.45
CA LYS A 838 37.47 12.62 2.13
C LYS A 838 37.23 13.93 1.40
N VAL A 839 36.51 14.85 2.03
CA VAL A 839 36.30 16.21 1.51
C VAL A 839 37.58 17.01 1.70
N LEU A 840 38.21 17.43 0.60
CA LEU A 840 39.30 18.40 0.65
C LEU A 840 38.70 19.76 1.03
N LYS A 841 38.85 20.16 2.29
CA LYS A 841 38.52 21.52 2.73
C LYS A 841 39.45 22.51 2.01
N VAL A 842 38.95 23.12 0.93
CA VAL A 842 39.60 24.26 0.29
C VAL A 842 39.82 25.34 1.35
N LYS A 843 41.08 25.68 1.60
CA LYS A 843 41.39 26.92 2.31
C LYS A 843 40.99 28.07 1.40
N GLN A 844 40.01 28.87 1.83
CA GLN A 844 39.81 30.18 1.23
C GLN A 844 41.01 31.05 1.64
N GLU A 845 41.98 31.17 0.75
CA GLU A 845 42.96 32.25 0.83
C GLU A 845 42.23 33.54 0.43
N GLY A 846 42.14 34.48 1.37
CA GLY A 846 41.43 35.73 1.17
C GLY A 846 42.26 36.74 0.38
N VAL A 847 41.67 37.29 -0.67
CA VAL A 847 42.12 38.47 -1.43
C VAL A 847 40.91 39.37 -1.65
#